data_AF-A0AAE8MI61-F1
#
_entry.id   AF-A0AAE8MI61-F1
#
_cell.length_a   1.000
_cell.length_b   1.000
_cell.length_c   1.000
_cell.angle_alpha   90.00
_cell.angle_beta   90.00
_cell.angle_gamma   90.00
#
_symmetry.space_group_name_H-M   'P 1'
#
loop_
_entity.id
_entity.type
_entity.pdbx_description
1 polymer ?
#
loop_
_entity_poly.entity_id
_entity_poly.type
_entity_poly.pdbx_seq_one_letter_code
_entity_poly.pdbx_strand_id
1 'polypeptide(L)'
;MPLWRVCKLQTYFTAKGLIDYFVVEDPSPSMTGGVPSGTGLATAPTSQEEGKLFEDLKADIIQASRDLDEEAGIVQDVEESRADRGLRDTEIISSYALPRSIDPPLDDGIYSEGDDDDDDDDNDDIDEYKGDGTGRAATDLRRILAAAEGMLRDAYRLCNDKSPERKMTQQRAKRLSNFRGDDSSIMSSAKANKFRSFKNESSLTSYFRIQKQLLAYYYRVVFCADGYFTREYDNQVVPRDTIEATSIQEQAMKDIIRILRRQDKMAKEKNNNDDDDDDKNEVNGDLDNDHGLKHAIRKFYISLICQTVGSRPFRSAILSFCAMKSRKKSWTRQSDKEQRRLCTWHKPGNFNSNLSALTWTAQLILFDFVCFQKQDDENGIPDLLDQMCKKYFQQMTETPYGHILQWRLYLFVASSTELTTYQARWSLDGETVDYMGKQLRMGQVSQLALSEFRQAQSLLYDELLFGMEDVAPIEAWRLNDDLDLEDYGASWITDNRNKEILAGTHDALLRQIEGRASLRRAFIRPDQRGGTKSGGGSSGGTYLCPKAMAIYEAHVQEFLRRILTLIQVLPGPPLRSPELLSITYINTGPRRRSVLIWEKLVMIHVRYHKSQERTGAEKDNIRFLPPAVGDLLLTYLAFVPPLRQVFLRQT
;
A
#
# COMPACT_ATOMS: atom_id res chain seq x y z
N MET A 1 -0.13 54.73 -7.88
CA MET A 1 0.03 54.10 -6.56
C MET A 1 1.10 53.03 -6.67
N PRO A 2 2.06 52.94 -5.75
CA PRO A 2 2.99 51.81 -5.76
C PRO A 2 2.18 50.53 -5.50
N LEU A 3 2.47 49.49 -6.29
CA LEU A 3 1.80 48.18 -6.25
C LEU A 3 2.08 47.39 -4.95
N TRP A 4 2.95 47.89 -4.07
CA TRP A 4 3.37 47.22 -2.84
C TRP A 4 3.65 48.23 -1.72
N ARG A 5 3.23 47.90 -0.50
CA ARG A 5 3.54 48.60 0.76
C ARG A 5 4.07 47.59 1.76
N VAL A 6 5.13 47.94 2.49
CA VAL A 6 5.60 47.18 3.66
C VAL A 6 4.58 47.31 4.79
N CYS A 7 4.07 46.20 5.33
CA CYS A 7 3.14 46.18 6.46
C CYS A 7 3.68 45.30 7.60
N LYS A 8 3.33 45.65 8.85
CA LYS A 8 3.54 44.78 10.02
C LYS A 8 2.32 43.87 10.17
N LEU A 9 2.55 42.56 10.15
CA LEU A 9 1.55 41.53 10.40
C LEU A 9 1.70 41.01 11.83
N GLN A 10 0.59 40.76 12.51
CA GLN A 10 0.57 40.10 13.81
C GLN A 10 -0.25 38.80 13.70
N THR A 11 0.23 37.72 14.33
CA THR A 11 -0.37 36.39 14.27
C THR A 11 -1.07 36.03 15.58
N TYR A 12 -2.16 35.28 15.48
CA TYR A 12 -2.77 34.59 16.63
C TYR A 12 -3.45 33.30 16.18
N PHE A 13 -3.63 32.37 17.13
CA PHE A 13 -4.27 31.08 16.88
C PHE A 13 -5.77 31.17 17.20
N THR A 14 -6.62 31.06 16.18
CA THR A 14 -8.09 30.98 16.34
C THR A 14 -8.57 29.54 16.57
N ALA A 15 -7.82 28.55 16.08
CA ALA A 15 -8.07 27.13 16.29
C ALA A 15 -6.77 26.31 16.20
N LYS A 16 -6.84 25.02 16.59
CA LYS A 16 -5.69 24.12 16.55
C LYS A 16 -5.21 23.92 15.11
N GLY A 17 -4.06 24.52 14.76
CA GLY A 17 -3.40 24.36 13.46
C GLY A 17 -3.78 25.39 12.39
N LEU A 18 -4.48 26.48 12.73
CA LEU A 18 -4.77 27.59 11.80
C LEU A 18 -4.12 28.88 12.33
N ILE A 19 -3.39 29.59 11.47
CA ILE A 19 -2.80 30.90 11.75
C ILE A 19 -3.53 31.94 10.90
N ASP A 20 -4.23 32.86 11.56
CA ASP A 20 -4.82 34.02 10.90
C ASP A 20 -3.87 35.22 10.97
N TYR A 21 -3.83 36.00 9.87
CA TYR A 21 -3.03 37.21 9.75
C TYR A 21 -3.95 38.44 9.66
N PHE A 22 -3.61 39.52 10.36
CA PHE A 22 -4.24 40.82 10.14
C PHE A 22 -3.19 41.95 10.13
N VAL A 23 -3.51 43.02 9.40
CA VAL A 23 -2.64 44.18 9.21
C VAL A 23 -2.76 45.09 10.44
N VAL A 24 -1.62 45.43 11.05
CA VAL A 24 -1.58 46.42 12.12
C VAL A 24 -1.43 47.79 11.48
N GLU A 25 -2.47 48.64 11.55
CA GLU A 25 -2.38 50.04 11.14
C GLU A 25 -1.64 50.84 12.21
N ASP A 26 -0.46 51.36 11.87
CA ASP A 26 0.21 52.38 12.69
C ASP A 26 -0.66 53.66 12.68
N PRO A 27 -0.99 54.25 13.84
CA PRO A 27 -1.79 55.47 13.88
C PRO A 27 -1.03 56.61 13.22
N SER A 28 -1.50 57.05 12.06
CA SER A 28 -0.94 58.16 11.29
C SER A 28 -1.09 59.50 12.04
N PRO A 29 -0.06 60.37 12.09
CA PRO A 29 -0.24 61.75 12.50
C PRO A 29 -0.98 62.56 11.42
N SER A 30 -1.92 63.38 11.87
CA SER A 30 -2.81 64.24 11.09
C SER A 30 -2.13 65.36 10.29
N MET A 31 -2.68 65.61 9.10
CA MET A 31 -2.82 66.87 8.35
C MET A 31 -2.17 68.15 8.92
N THR A 32 -1.38 68.87 8.10
CA THR A 32 -1.59 70.29 7.72
C THR A 32 -0.50 70.83 6.77
N GLY A 33 -0.93 71.38 5.62
CA GLY A 33 -0.45 72.67 5.10
C GLY A 33 0.80 72.76 4.20
N GLY A 34 0.58 73.13 2.94
CA GLY A 34 1.40 74.14 2.24
C GLY A 34 2.34 73.67 1.13
N VAL A 35 1.99 74.00 -0.13
CA VAL A 35 2.94 74.07 -1.26
C VAL A 35 3.66 75.42 -1.21
N PRO A 36 4.97 75.49 -1.54
CA PRO A 36 5.34 76.28 -2.72
C PRO A 36 6.41 75.61 -3.60
N SER A 37 6.32 75.92 -4.90
CA SER A 37 7.21 75.54 -6.00
C SER A 37 8.70 75.75 -5.75
N GLY A 38 9.54 74.87 -6.30
CA GLY A 38 10.93 75.18 -6.56
C GLY A 38 11.83 73.99 -6.87
N THR A 39 12.35 73.98 -8.11
CA THR A 39 13.66 73.42 -8.54
C THR A 39 13.86 71.90 -8.53
N GLY A 40 14.11 71.35 -9.72
CA GLY A 40 14.58 69.99 -9.90
C GLY A 40 15.93 69.76 -9.21
N LEU A 41 16.04 68.62 -8.51
CA LEU A 41 17.34 68.04 -8.20
C LEU A 41 17.65 67.00 -9.25
N ALA A 42 18.59 67.36 -10.13
CA ALA A 42 19.38 66.40 -10.89
C ALA A 42 20.01 65.42 -9.89
N THR A 43 19.77 64.12 -10.09
CA THR A 43 20.60 63.08 -9.49
C THR A 43 22.03 63.31 -9.97
N ALA A 44 22.92 63.63 -9.04
CA ALA A 44 24.33 63.78 -9.34
C ALA A 44 24.84 62.51 -10.06
N PRO A 45 25.68 62.63 -11.10
CA PRO A 45 26.32 61.47 -11.69
C PRO A 45 27.16 60.82 -10.59
N THR A 46 26.87 59.55 -10.29
CA THR A 46 27.70 58.76 -9.37
C THR A 46 29.14 58.85 -9.84
N SER A 47 30.04 59.20 -8.92
CA SER A 47 31.46 59.28 -9.28
C SER A 47 31.92 57.91 -9.80
N GLN A 48 32.96 57.87 -10.63
CA GLN A 48 33.52 56.59 -11.11
C GLN A 48 33.89 55.67 -9.93
N GLU A 49 34.25 56.26 -8.79
CA GLU A 49 34.55 55.55 -7.54
C GLU A 49 33.28 55.00 -6.87
N GLU A 50 32.17 55.75 -6.85
CA GLU A 50 30.88 55.25 -6.37
C GLU A 50 30.32 54.15 -7.26
N GLY A 51 30.44 54.29 -8.59
CA GLY A 51 30.04 53.24 -9.52
C GLY A 51 30.82 51.95 -9.29
N LYS A 52 32.13 52.05 -9.03
CA LYS A 52 32.96 50.90 -8.69
C LYS A 52 32.59 50.29 -7.35
N LEU A 53 32.33 51.11 -6.33
CA LEU A 53 31.86 50.66 -5.02
C LEU A 53 30.56 49.85 -5.11
N PHE A 54 29.58 50.31 -5.90
CA PHE A 54 28.30 49.60 -6.05
C PHE A 54 28.42 48.31 -6.86
N GLU A 55 29.35 48.22 -7.82
CA GLU A 55 29.64 46.97 -8.51
C GLU A 55 30.36 45.97 -7.60
N ASP A 56 31.31 46.44 -6.79
CA ASP A 56 31.98 45.63 -5.77
C ASP A 56 30.95 45.12 -4.73
N LEU A 57 30.02 45.98 -4.27
CA LEU A 57 28.94 45.58 -3.34
C LEU A 57 27.97 44.55 -3.94
N LYS A 58 27.64 44.64 -5.23
CA LYS A 58 26.80 43.63 -5.90
C LYS A 58 27.52 42.30 -6.03
N ALA A 59 28.82 42.34 -6.34
CA ALA A 59 29.66 41.13 -6.36
C ALA A 59 29.73 40.50 -4.96
N ASP A 60 29.88 41.32 -3.91
CA ASP A 60 29.85 40.88 -2.51
C ASP A 60 28.49 40.31 -2.12
N ILE A 61 27.37 40.85 -2.58
CA ILE A 61 26.03 40.26 -2.33
C ILE A 61 25.91 38.88 -2.98
N ILE A 62 26.41 38.72 -4.21
CA ILE A 62 26.41 37.42 -4.89
C ILE A 62 27.33 36.44 -4.14
N GLN A 63 28.49 36.89 -3.68
CA GLN A 63 29.41 36.07 -2.91
C GLN A 63 28.82 35.71 -1.54
N ALA A 64 28.22 36.66 -0.83
CA ALA A 64 27.52 36.42 0.44
C ALA A 64 26.33 35.46 0.27
N SER A 65 25.63 35.49 -0.87
CA SER A 65 24.60 34.48 -1.16
C SER A 65 25.19 33.10 -1.37
N ARG A 66 26.37 32.98 -2.01
CA ARG A 66 27.08 31.70 -2.16
C ARG A 66 27.64 31.21 -0.83
N ASP A 67 28.18 32.13 -0.02
CA ASP A 67 28.68 31.84 1.33
C ASP A 67 27.53 31.42 2.25
N LEU A 68 26.34 32.03 2.12
CA LEU A 68 25.12 31.61 2.81
C LEU A 68 24.60 30.26 2.31
N ASP A 69 24.71 29.95 1.02
CA ASP A 69 24.37 28.63 0.48
C ASP A 69 25.39 27.56 0.97
N GLU A 70 26.66 27.93 1.12
CA GLU A 70 27.73 27.08 1.68
C GLU A 70 27.55 26.89 3.20
N GLU A 71 27.24 27.95 3.95
CA GLU A 71 26.85 27.90 5.37
C GLU A 71 25.53 27.15 5.59
N ALA A 72 24.54 27.30 4.71
CA ALA A 72 23.29 26.54 4.77
C ALA A 72 23.49 25.07 4.39
N GLY A 73 24.54 24.76 3.62
CA GLY A 73 25.04 23.41 3.40
C GLY A 73 25.77 22.83 4.62
N ILE A 74 26.33 23.67 5.48
CA ILE A 74 26.86 23.30 6.79
C ILE A 74 25.71 23.33 7.79
N VAL A 75 24.96 22.22 7.86
CA VAL A 75 24.24 21.91 9.09
C VAL A 75 25.30 21.88 10.18
N GLN A 76 25.26 22.81 11.15
CA GLN A 76 25.94 22.61 12.42
C GLN A 76 25.28 21.38 13.06
N ASP A 77 25.75 20.21 12.64
CA ASP A 77 25.44 18.96 13.30
C ASP A 77 25.85 19.18 14.75
N VAL A 78 24.88 18.96 15.63
CA VAL A 78 25.17 18.68 17.03
C VAL A 78 26.06 17.44 17.00
N GLU A 79 27.36 17.71 17.00
CA GLU A 79 28.47 16.77 16.95
C GLU A 79 28.55 15.86 15.70
N GLU A 80 29.39 16.25 14.75
CA GLU A 80 30.13 15.40 13.80
C GLU A 80 30.98 14.28 14.49
N SER A 81 30.62 13.84 15.70
CA SER A 81 31.34 12.82 16.46
C SER A 81 30.63 11.45 16.49
N ARG A 82 29.56 11.23 15.71
CA ARG A 82 28.78 9.96 15.77
C ARG A 82 28.56 9.21 14.46
N ALA A 83 28.77 9.81 13.29
CA ALA A 83 28.44 9.17 12.01
C ALA A 83 29.33 7.96 11.68
N ASP A 84 30.58 7.92 12.15
CA ASP A 84 31.54 6.84 11.87
C ASP A 84 31.65 5.78 13.00
N ARG A 85 30.64 5.63 13.87
CA ARG A 85 30.65 4.64 14.98
C ARG A 85 29.42 3.72 15.03
N GLY A 86 28.70 3.56 13.92
CA GLY A 86 27.47 2.77 13.84
C GLY A 86 27.66 1.37 13.25
N LEU A 87 26.64 0.51 13.39
CA LEU A 87 26.56 -0.74 12.62
C LEU A 87 26.37 -0.44 11.14
N ARG A 88 26.93 -1.26 10.25
CA ARG A 88 26.75 -1.08 8.81
C ARG A 88 25.30 -1.33 8.43
N ASP A 89 24.75 -0.41 7.63
CA ASP A 89 23.36 -0.45 7.19
C ASP A 89 22.98 -1.74 6.45
N THR A 90 23.94 -2.28 5.70
CA THR A 90 23.80 -3.56 5.01
C THR A 90 23.61 -4.70 6.00
N GLU A 91 24.40 -4.74 7.07
CA GLU A 91 24.30 -5.73 8.16
C GLU A 91 23.01 -5.56 8.97
N ILE A 92 22.56 -4.32 9.19
CA ILE A 92 21.29 -4.06 9.89
C ILE A 92 20.15 -4.73 9.11
N ILE A 93 20.02 -4.43 7.81
CA ILE A 93 18.92 -4.97 6.98
C ILE A 93 19.07 -6.50 6.84
N SER A 94 20.27 -6.99 6.58
CA SER A 94 20.49 -8.42 6.36
C SER A 94 20.35 -9.24 7.66
N SER A 95 20.51 -8.63 8.84
CA SER A 95 20.32 -9.31 10.13
C SER A 95 18.93 -9.92 10.28
N TYR A 96 17.90 -9.32 9.67
CA TYR A 96 16.52 -9.79 9.72
C TYR A 96 15.93 -10.19 8.35
N ALA A 97 16.70 -10.12 7.26
CA ALA A 97 16.23 -10.46 5.92
C ALA A 97 15.83 -11.95 5.80
N LEU A 98 14.70 -12.25 5.13
CA LEU A 98 14.29 -13.63 4.92
C LEU A 98 15.08 -14.27 3.75
N PRO A 99 15.49 -15.54 3.82
CA PRO A 99 16.10 -16.23 2.69
C PRO A 99 15.14 -16.35 1.49
N ARG A 100 15.66 -16.32 0.26
CA ARG A 100 14.87 -16.54 -0.97
C ARG A 100 14.27 -17.96 -0.98
N SER A 101 13.01 -18.09 -1.42
CA SER A 101 12.37 -19.39 -1.70
C SER A 101 12.93 -19.98 -3.01
N ILE A 102 13.06 -21.30 -3.10
CA ILE A 102 13.50 -22.02 -4.32
C ILE A 102 12.29 -22.48 -5.15
N ASP A 103 11.06 -22.34 -4.64
CA ASP A 103 9.87 -22.71 -5.41
C ASP A 103 9.66 -21.73 -6.58
N PRO A 104 9.36 -22.22 -7.80
CA PRO A 104 8.89 -21.34 -8.87
C PRO A 104 7.65 -20.61 -8.36
N PRO A 105 7.45 -19.32 -8.70
CA PRO A 105 6.15 -18.70 -8.48
C PRO A 105 5.11 -19.58 -9.19
N LEU A 106 4.15 -20.10 -8.43
CA LEU A 106 2.92 -20.54 -9.05
C LEU A 106 2.37 -19.32 -9.79
N ASP A 107 2.13 -19.52 -11.07
CA ASP A 107 1.50 -18.61 -12.00
C ASP A 107 0.13 -18.17 -11.44
N ASP A 108 0.12 -17.07 -10.68
CA ASP A 108 -1.06 -16.28 -10.40
C ASP A 108 -0.92 -15.00 -11.22
N GLY A 109 -1.62 -15.01 -12.35
CA GLY A 109 -1.54 -13.99 -13.38
C GLY A 109 -1.95 -12.59 -12.93
N ILE A 110 -1.38 -11.62 -13.65
CA ILE A 110 -1.86 -10.25 -13.84
C ILE A 110 -1.88 -9.42 -12.53
N TYR A 111 -0.69 -8.99 -12.12
CA TYR A 111 -0.55 -7.78 -11.32
C TYR A 111 -0.80 -6.58 -12.24
N SER A 112 -1.94 -5.92 -12.06
CA SER A 112 -2.19 -4.60 -12.66
C SER A 112 -1.47 -3.56 -11.81
N GLU A 113 -0.52 -2.87 -12.42
CA GLU A 113 -0.09 -1.54 -12.00
C GLU A 113 -1.34 -0.68 -11.78
N GLY A 114 -1.44 -0.10 -10.59
CA GLY A 114 -2.55 0.73 -10.19
C GLY A 114 -2.07 1.63 -9.07
N ASP A 115 -1.51 2.78 -9.47
CA ASP A 115 -1.13 3.90 -8.62
C ASP A 115 -2.23 4.19 -7.59
N ASP A 116 -1.98 3.81 -6.33
CA ASP A 116 -2.59 4.43 -5.16
C ASP A 116 -1.46 5.28 -4.53
N ASP A 117 -1.56 6.60 -4.65
CA ASP A 117 -0.72 7.63 -4.02
C ASP A 117 -0.87 7.62 -2.46
N ASP A 118 -0.64 6.48 -1.82
CA ASP A 118 -0.21 6.34 -0.43
C ASP A 118 1.22 5.77 -0.50
N ASP A 119 2.16 6.66 -0.83
CA ASP A 119 3.57 6.40 -1.17
C ASP A 119 4.39 5.87 0.03
N ASP A 120 4.03 4.69 0.54
CA ASP A 120 4.74 3.96 1.59
C ASP A 120 4.53 2.43 1.47
N ASP A 121 4.51 1.91 0.24
CA ASP A 121 4.76 0.49 0.00
C ASP A 121 6.28 0.24 0.02
N ASP A 122 6.81 -0.09 1.20
CA ASP A 122 8.17 -0.60 1.41
C ASP A 122 8.36 -2.01 0.79
N ASN A 123 7.85 -2.26 -0.42
CA ASN A 123 7.66 -3.64 -0.90
C ASN A 123 8.24 -4.02 -2.26
N ASP A 124 8.65 -3.10 -3.12
CA ASP A 124 9.31 -3.49 -4.37
C ASP A 124 10.78 -3.06 -4.35
N ASP A 125 11.64 -3.96 -4.85
CA ASP A 125 13.11 -3.90 -4.92
C ASP A 125 13.92 -4.34 -3.68
N ILE A 126 13.70 -5.59 -3.25
CA ILE A 126 14.78 -6.44 -2.67
C ILE A 126 15.59 -7.11 -3.81
N ASP A 127 15.78 -6.39 -4.92
CA ASP A 127 16.67 -6.79 -6.00
C ASP A 127 17.99 -6.04 -5.87
N GLU A 128 18.90 -6.69 -5.15
CA GLU A 128 20.32 -6.85 -5.46
C GLU A 128 21.10 -7.06 -4.14
N TYR A 129 20.94 -8.23 -3.54
CA TYR A 129 21.93 -8.75 -2.59
C TYR A 129 22.27 -10.20 -2.96
N LYS A 130 23.37 -10.35 -3.69
CA LYS A 130 24.09 -11.62 -3.81
C LYS A 130 24.92 -11.81 -2.54
N GLY A 131 24.32 -12.42 -1.53
CA GLY A 131 25.03 -12.78 -0.31
C GLY A 131 24.21 -13.72 0.57
N ASP A 132 24.75 -14.92 0.78
CA ASP A 132 24.29 -15.99 1.69
C ASP A 132 23.17 -16.92 1.15
N GLY A 133 23.34 -18.22 0.95
CA GLY A 133 24.45 -19.12 1.28
C GLY A 133 24.02 -20.57 1.07
N THR A 134 24.89 -21.37 0.46
CA THR A 134 24.76 -22.82 0.25
C THR A 134 25.15 -23.62 1.51
N GLY A 135 24.89 -23.07 2.71
CA GLY A 135 25.32 -23.63 3.99
C GLY A 135 24.18 -24.24 4.83
N ARG A 136 24.54 -25.14 5.77
CA ARG A 136 23.59 -25.82 6.68
C ARG A 136 22.76 -24.85 7.52
N ALA A 137 23.35 -23.76 8.01
CA ALA A 137 22.64 -22.76 8.80
C ALA A 137 21.53 -22.05 8.01
N ALA A 138 21.78 -21.74 6.73
CA ALA A 138 20.77 -21.17 5.84
C ALA A 138 19.62 -22.16 5.57
N THR A 139 19.94 -23.44 5.40
CA THR A 139 18.93 -24.51 5.24
C THR A 139 18.10 -24.71 6.51
N ASP A 140 18.72 -24.75 7.68
CA ASP A 140 18.01 -24.83 8.96
C ASP A 140 17.07 -23.62 9.12
N LEU A 141 17.57 -22.40 8.85
CA LEU A 141 16.77 -21.19 8.95
C LEU A 141 15.56 -21.23 8.00
N ARG A 142 15.71 -21.67 6.74
CA ARG A 142 14.57 -21.82 5.82
C ARG A 142 13.49 -22.75 6.36
N ARG A 143 13.88 -23.92 6.89
CA ARG A 143 12.95 -24.91 7.48
C ARG A 143 12.24 -24.35 8.71
N ILE A 144 12.98 -23.65 9.58
CA ILE A 144 12.42 -22.97 10.75
C ILE A 144 11.38 -21.93 10.34
N LEU A 145 11.68 -21.11 9.33
CA LEU A 145 10.77 -20.06 8.87
C LEU A 145 9.53 -20.63 8.17
N ALA A 146 9.65 -21.74 7.43
CA ALA A 146 8.51 -22.44 6.84
C ALA A 146 7.59 -23.05 7.91
N ALA A 147 8.15 -23.73 8.91
CA ALA A 147 7.38 -24.26 10.03
C ALA A 147 6.76 -23.13 10.89
N ALA A 148 7.43 -21.99 11.02
CA ALA A 148 6.88 -20.81 11.68
C ALA A 148 5.68 -20.23 10.93
N GLU A 149 5.72 -20.16 9.60
CA GLU A 149 4.57 -19.77 8.75
C GLU A 149 3.39 -20.72 8.98
N GLY A 150 3.63 -22.03 8.95
CA GLY A 150 2.61 -23.04 9.21
C GLY A 150 1.98 -22.88 10.60
N MET A 151 2.79 -22.72 11.64
CA MET A 151 2.31 -22.51 13.01
C MET A 151 1.46 -21.24 13.14
N LEU A 152 1.87 -20.13 12.51
CA LEU A 152 1.11 -18.88 12.53
C LEU A 152 -0.25 -19.02 11.81
N ARG A 153 -0.30 -19.79 10.71
CA ARG A 153 -1.55 -20.11 10.00
C ARG A 153 -2.46 -21.01 10.83
N ASP A 154 -1.91 -22.02 11.51
CA ASP A 154 -2.64 -22.86 12.45
C ASP A 154 -3.21 -22.02 13.61
N ALA A 155 -2.41 -21.11 14.18
CA ALA A 155 -2.88 -20.17 15.20
C ALA A 155 -4.02 -19.26 14.69
N TYR A 156 -3.94 -18.80 13.43
CA TYR A 156 -5.00 -17.98 12.81
C TYR A 156 -6.31 -18.74 12.62
N ARG A 157 -6.28 -20.06 12.38
CA ARG A 157 -7.50 -20.88 12.31
C ARG A 157 -8.29 -20.85 13.61
N LEU A 158 -7.65 -20.70 14.77
CA LEU A 158 -8.35 -20.54 16.05
C LEU A 158 -9.10 -19.19 16.15
N CYS A 159 -8.73 -18.20 15.34
CA CYS A 159 -9.32 -16.87 15.34
C CYS A 159 -10.31 -16.61 14.20
N ASN A 160 -10.09 -17.24 13.06
CA ASN A 160 -10.86 -17.00 11.83
C ASN A 160 -12.34 -17.40 11.99
N ASP A 161 -13.25 -16.49 11.67
CA ASP A 161 -14.70 -16.72 11.76
C ASP A 161 -15.20 -17.82 10.81
N LYS A 162 -14.47 -18.12 9.73
CA LYS A 162 -14.79 -19.18 8.77
C LYS A 162 -14.21 -20.55 9.15
N SER A 163 -13.42 -20.63 10.22
CA SER A 163 -12.75 -21.86 10.62
C SER A 163 -13.64 -22.73 11.52
N PRO A 164 -13.74 -24.04 11.27
CA PRO A 164 -14.44 -24.97 12.18
C PRO A 164 -13.71 -25.12 13.52
N GLU A 165 -12.42 -24.81 13.58
CA GLU A 165 -11.57 -24.90 14.79
C GLU A 165 -11.59 -23.61 15.62
N ARG A 166 -12.48 -22.67 15.30
CA ARG A 166 -12.52 -21.34 15.91
C ARG A 166 -12.77 -21.44 17.42
N LYS A 167 -11.81 -20.91 18.19
CA LYS A 167 -11.94 -20.71 19.65
C LYS A 167 -12.09 -19.24 20.03
N MET A 168 -11.88 -18.29 19.12
CA MET A 168 -12.00 -16.88 19.42
C MET A 168 -13.47 -16.47 19.62
N THR A 169 -13.78 -15.94 20.81
CA THR A 169 -15.08 -15.33 21.13
C THR A 169 -14.93 -13.82 21.30
N GLN A 170 -16.04 -13.09 21.26
CA GLN A 170 -16.01 -11.65 21.48
C GLN A 170 -15.46 -11.27 22.87
N GLN A 171 -15.74 -12.08 23.89
CA GLN A 171 -15.24 -11.88 25.24
C GLN A 171 -13.73 -12.18 25.34
N ARG A 172 -13.24 -13.24 24.66
CA ARG A 172 -11.80 -13.56 24.57
C ARG A 172 -11.04 -12.45 23.81
N ALA A 173 -11.62 -11.93 22.72
CA ALA A 173 -11.05 -10.83 21.94
C ALA A 173 -10.91 -9.52 22.73
N LYS A 174 -11.88 -9.20 23.61
CA LYS A 174 -11.79 -8.03 24.50
C LYS A 174 -10.66 -8.19 25.52
N ARG A 175 -10.54 -9.37 26.15
CA ARG A 175 -9.46 -9.67 27.12
C ARG A 175 -8.09 -9.53 26.49
N LEU A 176 -7.93 -10.12 25.30
CA LEU A 176 -6.66 -10.11 24.56
C LEU A 176 -6.18 -8.70 24.18
N SER A 177 -7.08 -7.73 24.03
CA SER A 177 -6.75 -6.33 23.72
C SER A 177 -6.91 -5.36 24.91
N ASN A 178 -7.03 -5.88 26.13
CA ASN A 178 -7.10 -5.05 27.33
C ASN A 178 -5.70 -4.59 27.78
N PHE A 179 -5.14 -3.62 27.06
CA PHE A 179 -3.78 -3.13 27.32
C PHE A 179 -3.63 -2.16 28.50
N ARG A 180 -4.75 -1.61 29.03
CA ARG A 180 -4.72 -0.52 30.01
C ARG A 180 -4.82 -0.98 31.47
N GLY A 181 -5.20 -2.23 31.71
CA GLY A 181 -5.16 -2.84 33.05
C GLY A 181 -6.18 -2.37 34.08
N ASP A 182 -6.94 -1.29 33.84
CA ASP A 182 -7.90 -0.79 34.84
C ASP A 182 -9.28 -1.47 34.81
N ASP A 183 -9.74 -1.78 36.03
CA ASP A 183 -11.07 -2.21 36.43
C ASP A 183 -12.11 -1.09 36.23
N SER A 184 -13.26 -1.45 35.64
CA SER A 184 -14.55 -0.76 35.71
C SER A 184 -14.58 0.75 36.05
N SER A 185 -14.37 1.64 35.07
CA SER A 185 -15.30 2.74 34.74
C SER A 185 -14.70 3.60 33.61
N ILE A 186 -15.56 4.27 32.83
CA ILE A 186 -15.18 5.20 31.75
C ILE A 186 -14.67 4.56 30.43
N MET A 187 -15.24 3.43 30.02
CA MET A 187 -15.70 3.25 28.64
C MET A 187 -16.77 2.17 28.68
N SER A 188 -17.95 2.41 28.11
CA SER A 188 -18.96 1.36 28.01
C SER A 188 -18.30 0.11 27.39
N SER A 189 -18.62 -1.08 27.89
CA SER A 189 -18.14 -2.37 27.33
C SER A 189 -18.32 -2.48 25.80
N ALA A 190 -19.18 -1.64 25.21
CA ALA A 190 -19.37 -1.47 23.77
C ALA A 190 -18.19 -0.77 23.04
N LYS A 191 -17.42 0.11 23.69
CA LYS A 191 -16.34 0.92 23.11
C LYS A 191 -14.91 0.38 23.33
N ALA A 192 -14.72 -0.66 24.14
CA ALA A 192 -13.40 -1.27 24.34
C ALA A 192 -12.86 -1.85 23.02
N ASN A 193 -11.62 -1.51 22.67
CA ASN A 193 -10.95 -2.06 21.49
C ASN A 193 -10.84 -3.58 21.62
N LYS A 194 -11.43 -4.31 20.65
CA LYS A 194 -11.37 -5.78 20.58
C LYS A 194 -10.18 -6.20 19.73
N PHE A 195 -9.62 -7.36 20.04
CA PHE A 195 -8.71 -8.04 19.12
C PHE A 195 -9.44 -8.24 17.80
N ARG A 196 -8.79 -7.83 16.71
CA ARG A 196 -9.36 -7.91 15.36
C ARG A 196 -8.99 -9.26 14.80
N SER A 197 -9.90 -10.22 14.94
CA SER A 197 -9.69 -11.60 14.51
C SER A 197 -9.51 -11.73 13.01
N PHE A 198 -10.22 -10.94 12.21
CA PHE A 198 -10.12 -10.98 10.75
C PHE A 198 -8.94 -10.18 10.21
N LYS A 199 -8.21 -10.81 9.29
CA LYS A 199 -7.20 -10.22 8.39
C LYS A 199 -7.34 -10.84 6.99
N ASN A 200 -7.18 -10.03 5.95
CA ASN A 200 -7.07 -10.54 4.58
C ASN A 200 -5.69 -11.20 4.36
N GLU A 201 -5.55 -11.95 3.26
CA GLU A 201 -4.33 -12.73 3.00
C GLU A 201 -3.08 -11.86 2.83
N SER A 202 -3.21 -10.68 2.22
CA SER A 202 -2.11 -9.72 2.08
C SER A 202 -1.63 -9.21 3.45
N SER A 203 -2.55 -8.83 4.34
CA SER A 203 -2.21 -8.44 5.71
C SER A 203 -1.56 -9.59 6.49
N LEU A 204 -2.09 -10.81 6.37
CA LEU A 204 -1.51 -11.99 7.05
C LEU A 204 -0.08 -12.23 6.58
N THR A 205 0.13 -12.23 5.27
CA THR A 205 1.45 -12.40 4.65
C THR A 205 2.43 -11.35 5.16
N SER A 206 2.04 -10.07 5.16
CA SER A 206 2.87 -8.97 5.67
C SER A 206 3.17 -9.09 7.17
N TYR A 207 2.18 -9.45 7.98
CA TYR A 207 2.33 -9.54 9.44
C TYR A 207 3.18 -10.75 9.84
N PHE A 208 2.97 -11.89 9.19
CA PHE A 208 3.76 -13.11 9.41
C PHE A 208 5.18 -12.94 8.89
N ARG A 209 5.38 -12.20 7.79
CA ARG A 209 6.72 -11.79 7.35
C ARG A 209 7.48 -11.05 8.43
N ILE A 210 6.88 -10.04 9.07
CA ILE A 210 7.53 -9.27 10.15
C ILE A 210 7.87 -10.18 11.35
N GLN A 211 6.99 -11.10 11.73
CA GLN A 211 7.25 -12.05 12.81
C GLN A 211 8.39 -13.04 12.46
N LYS A 212 8.43 -13.52 11.21
CA LYS A 212 9.51 -14.35 10.69
C LYS A 212 10.84 -13.59 10.63
N GLN A 213 10.83 -12.30 10.32
CA GLN A 213 12.02 -11.44 10.37
C GLN A 213 12.58 -11.35 11.80
N LEU A 214 11.73 -11.26 12.82
CA LEU A 214 12.15 -11.34 14.23
C LEU A 214 12.80 -12.70 14.56
N LEU A 215 12.27 -13.81 14.05
CA LEU A 215 12.85 -15.14 14.25
C LEU A 215 14.22 -15.27 13.55
N ALA A 216 14.34 -14.77 12.32
CA ALA A 216 15.61 -14.73 11.59
C ALA A 216 16.64 -13.85 12.31
N TYR A 217 16.21 -12.69 12.83
CA TYR A 217 17.04 -11.80 13.63
C TYR A 217 17.59 -12.50 14.86
N TYR A 218 16.72 -13.17 15.65
CA TYR A 218 17.17 -13.91 16.82
C TYR A 218 18.16 -15.02 16.45
N TYR A 219 17.83 -15.81 15.42
CA TYR A 219 18.67 -16.92 14.96
C TYR A 219 20.10 -16.44 14.64
N ARG A 220 20.21 -15.37 13.85
CA ARG A 220 21.51 -14.84 13.41
C ARG A 220 22.26 -14.07 14.49
N VAL A 221 21.57 -13.18 15.20
CA VAL A 221 22.22 -12.21 16.10
C VAL A 221 22.45 -12.78 17.49
N VAL A 222 21.55 -13.65 17.97
CA VAL A 222 21.57 -14.15 19.35
C VAL A 222 22.07 -15.60 19.41
N PHE A 223 21.53 -16.47 18.56
CA PHE A 223 21.79 -17.92 18.66
C PHE A 223 23.10 -18.35 17.99
N CYS A 224 23.45 -17.82 16.82
CA CYS A 224 24.69 -18.17 16.13
C CYS A 224 25.93 -17.78 16.94
N ALA A 225 26.84 -18.73 17.15
CA ALA A 225 27.99 -18.61 18.04
C ALA A 225 28.99 -17.52 17.62
N ASP A 226 29.08 -17.20 16.34
CA ASP A 226 29.99 -16.19 15.78
C ASP A 226 29.39 -14.78 15.77
N GLY A 227 28.10 -14.65 16.08
CA GLY A 227 27.36 -13.40 15.95
C GLY A 227 27.06 -13.08 14.49
N TYR A 228 26.44 -11.93 14.25
CA TYR A 228 26.08 -11.49 12.90
C TYR A 228 26.81 -10.21 12.47
N PHE A 229 27.01 -9.29 13.41
CA PHE A 229 27.59 -7.98 13.14
C PHE A 229 29.10 -8.04 13.24
N THR A 230 29.76 -7.50 12.23
CA THR A 230 31.22 -7.34 12.24
C THR A 230 31.61 -6.21 13.18
N ARG A 231 32.62 -6.45 14.03
CA ARG A 231 33.23 -5.40 14.84
C ARG A 231 34.34 -4.73 14.04
N GLU A 232 34.30 -3.40 13.95
CA GLU A 232 35.33 -2.58 13.34
C GLU A 232 36.50 -2.33 14.31
N TYR A 233 36.25 -2.40 15.62
CA TYR A 233 37.25 -2.29 16.68
C TYR A 233 36.86 -3.15 17.90
N ASP A 234 37.85 -3.60 18.67
CA ASP A 234 37.70 -4.62 19.73
C ASP A 234 36.63 -4.28 20.79
N ASN A 235 36.44 -2.99 21.08
CA ASN A 235 35.50 -2.49 22.07
C ASN A 235 34.13 -2.06 21.50
N GLN A 236 33.86 -2.35 20.22
CA GLN A 236 32.56 -1.99 19.62
C GLN A 236 31.46 -2.88 20.19
N VAL A 237 30.49 -2.24 20.86
CA VAL A 237 29.29 -2.90 21.37
C VAL A 237 28.35 -3.20 20.20
N VAL A 238 28.11 -4.48 19.94
CA VAL A 238 27.14 -4.93 18.94
C VAL A 238 25.87 -5.44 19.64
N PRO A 239 24.73 -5.59 18.94
CA PRO A 239 23.46 -5.99 19.57
C PRO A 239 23.56 -7.27 20.41
N ARG A 240 24.38 -8.23 19.98
CA ARG A 240 24.63 -9.48 20.72
C ARG A 240 25.20 -9.26 22.12
N ASP A 241 25.95 -8.19 22.34
CA ASP A 241 26.55 -7.85 23.64
C ASP A 241 25.54 -7.24 24.61
N THR A 242 24.42 -6.74 24.09
CA THR A 242 23.36 -6.10 24.88
C THR A 242 22.20 -7.05 25.16
N ILE A 243 21.88 -7.93 24.22
CA ILE A 243 20.78 -8.89 24.34
C ILE A 243 21.14 -9.97 25.37
N GLU A 244 20.26 -10.19 26.35
CA GLU A 244 20.41 -11.22 27.38
C GLU A 244 19.35 -12.31 27.14
N ALA A 245 19.71 -13.35 26.40
CA ALA A 245 18.81 -14.48 26.16
C ALA A 245 18.55 -15.23 27.47
N THR A 246 17.27 -15.52 27.75
CA THR A 246 16.93 -16.35 28.91
C THR A 246 17.27 -17.82 28.65
N SER A 247 17.51 -18.60 29.72
CA SER A 247 17.74 -20.05 29.60
C SER A 247 16.60 -20.77 28.87
N ILE A 248 15.37 -20.30 29.02
CA ILE A 248 14.19 -20.82 28.32
C ILE A 248 14.27 -20.52 26.82
N GLN A 249 14.66 -19.31 26.42
CA GLN A 249 14.81 -18.92 25.02
C GLN A 249 15.91 -19.72 24.32
N GLU A 250 17.07 -19.87 24.99
CA GLU A 250 18.15 -20.70 24.47
C GLU A 250 17.75 -22.16 24.34
N GLN A 251 17.10 -22.72 25.36
CA GLN A 251 16.68 -24.12 25.35
C GLN A 251 15.63 -24.35 24.27
N ALA A 252 14.67 -23.44 24.08
CA ALA A 252 13.67 -23.55 23.03
C ALA A 252 14.30 -23.54 21.63
N MET A 253 15.30 -22.69 21.38
CA MET A 253 16.03 -22.70 20.10
C MET A 253 16.87 -23.97 19.93
N LYS A 254 17.55 -24.45 20.98
CA LYS A 254 18.27 -25.74 20.98
C LYS A 254 17.33 -26.91 20.68
N ASP A 255 16.10 -26.88 21.20
CA ASP A 255 15.07 -27.88 20.94
C ASP A 255 14.63 -27.88 19.47
N ILE A 256 14.43 -26.70 18.87
CA ILE A 256 14.16 -26.55 17.43
C ILE A 256 15.28 -27.23 16.62
N ILE A 257 16.55 -26.91 16.91
CA ILE A 257 17.69 -27.51 16.20
C ILE A 257 17.73 -29.02 16.41
N ARG A 258 17.52 -29.51 17.63
CA ARG A 258 17.50 -30.94 17.94
C ARG A 258 16.45 -31.68 17.13
N ILE A 259 15.26 -31.10 16.96
CA ILE A 259 14.19 -31.67 16.12
C ILE A 259 14.63 -31.72 14.66
N LEU A 260 15.22 -30.65 14.13
CA LEU A 260 15.76 -30.67 12.77
C LEU A 260 16.83 -31.76 12.58
N ARG A 261 17.71 -31.97 13.57
CA ARG A 261 18.71 -33.06 13.54
C ARG A 261 18.07 -34.45 13.58
N ARG A 262 16.96 -34.61 14.32
CA ARG A 262 16.18 -35.86 14.33
C ARG A 262 15.59 -36.13 12.94
N GLN A 263 15.02 -35.09 12.31
CA GLN A 263 14.50 -35.17 10.94
C GLN A 263 15.61 -35.48 9.91
N ASP A 264 16.78 -34.83 10.01
CA ASP A 264 17.94 -35.12 9.15
C ASP A 264 18.38 -36.59 9.27
N LYS A 265 18.32 -37.16 10.48
CA LYS A 265 18.71 -38.55 10.72
C LYS A 265 17.69 -39.53 10.12
N MET A 266 16.40 -39.29 10.33
CA MET A 266 15.33 -40.12 9.75
C MET A 266 15.35 -40.09 8.22
N ALA A 267 15.57 -38.93 7.60
CA ALA A 267 15.67 -38.82 6.15
C ALA A 267 16.86 -39.61 5.58
N LYS A 268 17.98 -39.66 6.30
CA LYS A 268 19.15 -40.47 5.91
C LYS A 268 18.95 -41.97 6.12
N GLU A 269 18.27 -42.36 7.19
CA GLU A 269 17.91 -43.76 7.47
C GLU A 269 16.91 -44.28 6.43
N LYS A 270 15.99 -43.42 5.96
CA LYS A 270 15.04 -43.74 4.87
C LYS A 270 15.77 -43.95 3.53
N ASN A 271 16.67 -43.06 3.14
CA ASN A 271 17.45 -43.18 1.89
C ASN A 271 18.43 -44.37 1.86
N ASN A 272 18.71 -45.02 2.99
CA ASN A 272 19.62 -46.17 3.06
C ASN A 272 18.88 -47.52 3.05
N ASN A 273 17.55 -47.53 3.21
CA ASN A 273 16.72 -48.73 3.33
C ASN A 273 15.77 -48.90 2.13
N ASP A 274 16.09 -48.35 0.95
CA ASP A 274 15.30 -48.48 -0.28
C ASP A 274 15.37 -49.89 -0.93
N ASP A 275 15.62 -50.94 -0.14
CA ASP A 275 15.39 -52.33 -0.53
C ASP A 275 14.42 -52.95 0.51
N ASP A 276 13.18 -53.19 0.06
CA ASP A 276 12.09 -53.96 0.69
C ASP A 276 11.31 -53.35 1.88
N ASP A 277 10.22 -52.62 1.58
CA ASP A 277 8.81 -53.02 1.87
C ASP A 277 7.86 -51.81 1.91
N ASP A 278 6.79 -51.89 1.12
CA ASP A 278 5.62 -51.00 1.14
C ASP A 278 4.90 -51.08 2.50
N ASP A 279 5.05 -50.09 3.38
CA ASP A 279 4.16 -49.97 4.55
C ASP A 279 3.47 -48.60 4.67
N LYS A 280 2.14 -48.66 4.76
CA LYS A 280 1.16 -47.55 4.71
C LYS A 280 1.16 -46.67 5.98
N ASN A 281 2.27 -46.58 6.69
CA ASN A 281 2.45 -45.74 7.88
C ASN A 281 3.13 -44.38 7.60
N GLU A 282 3.51 -44.11 6.34
CA GLU A 282 4.32 -42.95 5.95
C GLU A 282 3.69 -41.57 6.24
N VAL A 283 2.36 -41.45 6.19
CA VAL A 283 1.68 -40.15 6.35
C VAL A 283 1.70 -39.67 7.82
N ASN A 284 1.66 -40.59 8.79
CA ASN A 284 1.57 -40.23 10.20
C ASN A 284 2.92 -39.76 10.80
N GLY A 285 4.04 -40.28 10.30
CA GLY A 285 5.38 -39.93 10.81
C GLY A 285 5.87 -38.53 10.41
N ASP A 286 5.55 -38.08 9.19
CA ASP A 286 5.89 -36.73 8.72
C ASP A 286 4.98 -35.65 9.33
N LEU A 287 3.69 -35.95 9.50
CA LEU A 287 2.77 -35.07 10.22
C LEU A 287 3.19 -34.88 11.69
N ASP A 288 3.52 -35.96 12.41
CA ASP A 288 3.93 -35.88 13.82
C ASP A 288 5.27 -35.12 14.00
N ASN A 289 6.19 -35.23 13.04
CA ASN A 289 7.44 -34.49 13.02
C ASN A 289 7.25 -32.98 12.73
N ASP A 290 6.32 -32.60 11.86
CA ASP A 290 5.97 -31.19 11.62
C ASP A 290 5.27 -30.57 12.85
N HIS A 291 4.35 -31.31 13.48
CA HIS A 291 3.71 -30.90 14.73
C HIS A 291 4.73 -30.64 15.86
N GLY A 292 5.74 -31.51 16.01
CA GLY A 292 6.81 -31.34 16.99
C GLY A 292 7.63 -30.06 16.76
N LEU A 293 7.98 -29.76 15.51
CA LEU A 293 8.74 -28.54 15.15
C LEU A 293 7.91 -27.27 15.39
N LYS A 294 6.65 -27.25 14.94
CA LYS A 294 5.71 -26.14 15.21
C LYS A 294 5.54 -25.89 16.70
N HIS A 295 5.44 -26.94 17.52
CA HIS A 295 5.35 -26.84 18.97
C HIS A 295 6.60 -26.21 19.60
N ALA A 296 7.79 -26.60 19.15
CA ALA A 296 9.04 -26.00 19.62
C ALA A 296 9.13 -24.50 19.24
N ILE A 297 8.68 -24.14 18.03
CA ILE A 297 8.61 -22.74 17.57
C ILE A 297 7.60 -21.93 18.39
N ARG A 298 6.42 -22.49 18.71
CA ARG A 298 5.44 -21.86 19.62
C ARG A 298 6.07 -21.55 20.98
N LYS A 299 6.73 -22.54 21.60
CA LYS A 299 7.44 -22.35 22.88
C LYS A 299 8.49 -21.25 22.79
N PHE A 300 9.26 -21.24 21.70
CA PHE A 300 10.26 -20.21 21.46
C PHE A 300 9.63 -18.81 21.39
N TYR A 301 8.60 -18.59 20.58
CA TYR A 301 7.95 -17.27 20.52
C TYR A 301 7.33 -16.85 21.85
N ILE A 302 6.67 -17.76 22.57
CA ILE A 302 6.12 -17.47 23.89
C ILE A 302 7.22 -17.06 24.87
N SER A 303 8.40 -17.69 24.81
CA SER A 303 9.54 -17.30 25.63
C SER A 303 10.11 -15.91 25.30
N LEU A 304 9.95 -15.44 24.06
CA LEU A 304 10.31 -14.07 23.67
C LEU A 304 9.26 -13.04 24.12
N ILE A 305 7.98 -13.39 23.99
CA ILE A 305 6.84 -12.51 24.32
C ILE A 305 6.70 -12.37 25.84
N CYS A 306 6.74 -13.47 26.58
CA CYS A 306 6.44 -13.56 28.00
C CYS A 306 7.70 -13.43 28.86
N GLN A 307 8.38 -12.28 28.76
CA GLN A 307 9.56 -11.95 29.57
C GLN A 307 9.44 -10.54 30.18
N THR A 308 10.20 -10.30 31.25
CA THR A 308 10.36 -8.97 31.86
C THR A 308 11.72 -8.41 31.46
N VAL A 309 11.79 -7.12 31.12
CA VAL A 309 13.03 -6.43 30.71
C VAL A 309 13.58 -5.45 31.74
N GLY A 310 12.76 -5.05 32.73
CA GLY A 310 13.19 -4.14 33.78
C GLY A 310 13.73 -2.83 33.21
N SER A 311 14.76 -2.28 33.85
CA SER A 311 15.41 -1.02 33.45
C SER A 311 16.28 -1.11 32.18
N ARG A 312 16.49 -2.31 31.61
CA ARG A 312 17.35 -2.52 30.43
C ARG A 312 16.52 -3.08 29.26
N PRO A 313 15.72 -2.25 28.56
CA PRO A 313 14.77 -2.71 27.54
C PRO A 313 15.43 -3.52 26.42
N PHE A 314 16.58 -3.07 25.92
CA PHE A 314 17.29 -3.71 24.81
C PHE A 314 17.97 -5.05 25.15
N ARG A 315 17.85 -5.53 26.40
CA ARG A 315 18.16 -6.93 26.72
C ARG A 315 17.21 -7.90 26.01
N SER A 316 16.04 -7.42 25.60
CA SER A 316 15.10 -8.18 24.77
C SER A 316 15.49 -8.15 23.31
N ALA A 317 15.60 -9.33 22.71
CA ALA A 317 15.75 -9.48 21.27
C ALA A 317 14.60 -8.84 20.46
N ILE A 318 13.38 -8.75 21.01
CA ILE A 318 12.25 -8.10 20.35
C ILE A 318 12.48 -6.59 20.23
N LEU A 319 12.90 -5.94 21.33
CA LEU A 319 13.13 -4.50 21.34
C LEU A 319 14.38 -4.13 20.54
N SER A 320 15.42 -4.96 20.59
CA SER A 320 16.58 -4.82 19.71
C SER A 320 16.21 -4.96 18.22
N PHE A 321 15.38 -5.95 17.87
CA PHE A 321 14.84 -6.10 16.51
C PHE A 321 14.04 -4.88 16.06
N CYS A 322 13.18 -4.33 16.93
CA CYS A 322 12.43 -3.12 16.63
C CYS A 322 13.36 -1.93 16.34
N ALA A 323 14.44 -1.78 17.10
CA ALA A 323 15.44 -0.73 16.83
C ALA A 323 16.10 -0.92 15.46
N MET A 324 16.52 -2.14 15.12
CA MET A 324 17.12 -2.43 13.80
C MET A 324 16.13 -2.16 12.65
N LYS A 325 14.88 -2.63 12.80
CA LYS A 325 13.83 -2.48 11.80
C LYS A 325 13.29 -1.04 11.69
N SER A 326 13.65 -0.15 12.61
CA SER A 326 13.29 1.27 12.51
C SER A 326 14.14 2.04 11.49
N ARG A 327 15.17 1.40 10.91
CA ARG A 327 15.96 1.94 9.80
C ARG A 327 15.45 1.46 8.44
N LYS A 328 15.34 2.40 7.49
CA LYS A 328 14.95 2.20 6.09
C LYS A 328 16.15 2.47 5.17
N LYS A 329 16.23 1.73 4.06
CA LYS A 329 17.21 1.98 2.99
C LYS A 329 16.91 3.34 2.34
N SER A 330 17.90 4.22 2.25
CA SER A 330 17.74 5.49 1.52
C SER A 330 17.70 5.25 0.02
N TRP A 331 16.68 5.79 -0.65
CA TRP A 331 16.60 5.84 -2.11
C TRP A 331 17.52 6.97 -2.59
N THR A 332 18.53 6.65 -3.40
CA THR A 332 19.40 7.67 -4.00
C THR A 332 18.79 8.13 -5.32
N ARG A 333 18.57 9.44 -5.47
CA ARG A 333 18.51 10.06 -6.80
C ARG A 333 19.90 9.96 -7.43
N GLN A 334 19.94 9.73 -8.74
CA GLN A 334 21.15 9.45 -9.51
C GLN A 334 22.19 10.61 -9.50
N SER A 335 21.85 11.79 -8.96
CA SER A 335 22.73 12.94 -8.75
C SER A 335 23.62 12.84 -7.51
N ASP A 336 23.25 12.05 -6.50
CA ASP A 336 23.90 12.09 -5.17
C ASP A 336 24.94 10.97 -5.03
N LYS A 337 25.74 10.74 -6.08
CA LYS A 337 26.74 9.66 -6.12
C LYS A 337 27.92 9.85 -5.17
N GLU A 338 28.03 11.00 -4.51
CA GLU A 338 29.12 11.27 -3.56
C GLU A 338 28.69 11.26 -2.09
N GLN A 339 27.39 11.22 -1.79
CA GLN A 339 26.92 11.11 -0.40
C GLN A 339 26.67 9.65 -0.04
N ARG A 340 27.47 9.20 0.94
CA ARG A 340 27.50 7.85 1.52
C ARG A 340 26.10 7.26 1.68
N ARG A 341 25.95 5.97 1.38
CA ARG A 341 24.72 5.17 1.58
C ARG A 341 24.29 5.19 3.06
N LEU A 342 23.57 6.22 3.48
CA LEU A 342 23.07 6.36 4.84
C LEU A 342 21.61 5.90 4.88
N CYS A 343 21.29 4.82 5.58
CA CYS A 343 19.92 4.45 5.91
C CYS A 343 19.26 5.60 6.67
N THR A 344 18.01 5.89 6.35
CA THR A 344 17.20 6.88 7.05
C THR A 344 16.32 6.21 8.11
N TRP A 345 15.79 6.97 9.06
CA TRP A 345 14.83 6.45 10.02
C TRP A 345 13.44 6.41 9.38
N HIS A 346 12.65 5.38 9.67
CA HIS A 346 11.24 5.38 9.28
C HIS A 346 10.51 6.56 9.94
N LYS A 347 9.63 7.23 9.19
CA LYS A 347 8.71 8.21 9.76
C LYS A 347 7.86 7.57 10.87
N PRO A 348 7.53 8.31 11.94
CA PRO A 348 6.75 7.77 13.07
C PRO A 348 5.46 7.05 12.67
N GLY A 349 4.71 7.61 11.71
CA GLY A 349 3.48 7.02 11.18
C GLY A 349 3.71 5.64 10.54
N ASN A 350 4.80 5.52 9.78
CA ASN A 350 5.09 4.33 8.97
C ASN A 350 5.63 3.22 9.86
N PHE A 351 6.51 3.54 10.82
CA PHE A 351 7.05 2.54 11.74
C PHE A 351 5.97 1.95 12.68
N ASN A 352 4.92 2.71 13.00
CA ASN A 352 3.81 2.24 13.81
C ASN A 352 3.06 1.04 13.17
N SER A 353 3.10 0.90 11.84
CA SER A 353 2.55 -0.27 11.14
C SER A 353 3.30 -1.56 11.54
N ASN A 354 4.63 -1.52 11.61
CA ASN A 354 5.48 -2.64 12.02
C ASN A 354 5.22 -3.06 13.47
N LEU A 355 5.11 -2.09 14.37
CA LEU A 355 4.77 -2.36 15.77
C LEU A 355 3.35 -2.92 15.92
N SER A 356 2.41 -2.48 15.08
CA SER A 356 1.05 -3.00 15.05
C SER A 356 1.00 -4.45 14.56
N ALA A 357 1.81 -4.80 13.56
CA ALA A 357 1.96 -6.17 13.09
C ALA A 357 2.54 -7.09 14.18
N LEU A 358 3.63 -6.68 14.83
CA LEU A 358 4.22 -7.43 15.95
C LEU A 358 3.22 -7.60 17.11
N THR A 359 2.52 -6.53 17.48
CA THR A 359 1.50 -6.59 18.54
C THR A 359 0.43 -7.61 18.19
N TRP A 360 -0.11 -7.54 16.98
CA TRP A 360 -1.20 -8.42 16.55
C TRP A 360 -0.74 -9.88 16.47
N THR A 361 0.44 -10.16 15.90
CA THR A 361 0.96 -11.52 15.80
C THR A 361 1.32 -12.10 17.16
N ALA A 362 1.80 -11.29 18.10
CA ALA A 362 2.03 -11.74 19.47
C ALA A 362 0.75 -12.05 20.23
N GLN A 363 -0.31 -11.25 20.02
CA GLN A 363 -1.64 -11.57 20.54
C GLN A 363 -2.16 -12.90 19.97
N LEU A 364 -1.94 -13.14 18.68
CA LEU A 364 -2.29 -14.38 18.01
C LEU A 364 -1.55 -15.59 18.61
N ILE A 365 -0.22 -15.50 18.74
CA ILE A 365 0.63 -16.55 19.33
C ILE A 365 0.25 -16.80 20.80
N LEU A 366 -0.01 -15.74 21.57
CA LEU A 366 -0.44 -15.84 22.96
C LEU A 366 -1.76 -16.60 23.07
N PHE A 367 -2.73 -16.28 22.22
CA PHE A 367 -4.02 -16.95 22.20
C PHE A 367 -3.90 -18.43 21.82
N ASP A 368 -3.11 -18.75 20.78
CA ASP A 368 -2.82 -20.12 20.38
C ASP A 368 -2.15 -20.92 21.51
N PHE A 369 -1.18 -20.34 22.21
CA PHE A 369 -0.56 -20.98 23.37
C PHE A 369 -1.55 -21.25 24.51
N VAL A 370 -2.42 -20.29 24.85
CA VAL A 370 -3.45 -20.49 25.87
C VAL A 370 -4.40 -21.60 25.47
N CYS A 371 -4.86 -21.61 24.21
CA CYS A 371 -5.71 -22.67 23.68
C CYS A 371 -5.03 -24.04 23.73
N PHE A 372 -3.73 -24.11 23.45
CA PHE A 372 -2.95 -25.33 23.56
C PHE A 372 -2.83 -25.82 25.01
N GLN A 373 -2.53 -24.93 25.96
CA GLN A 373 -2.43 -25.29 27.40
C GLN A 373 -3.77 -25.72 28.00
N LYS A 374 -4.87 -25.20 27.46
CA LYS A 374 -6.24 -25.44 27.92
C LYS A 374 -7.04 -26.26 26.92
N GLN A 375 -6.38 -27.10 26.13
CA GLN A 375 -7.04 -27.94 25.13
C GLN A 375 -8.08 -28.89 25.74
N ASP A 376 -7.83 -29.35 26.97
CA ASP A 376 -8.73 -30.24 27.73
C ASP A 376 -9.70 -29.49 28.67
N ASP A 377 -9.59 -28.16 28.77
CA ASP A 377 -10.38 -27.30 29.67
C ASP A 377 -10.60 -25.91 29.05
N GLU A 378 -11.51 -25.83 28.07
CA GLU A 378 -11.78 -24.55 27.39
C GLU A 378 -12.35 -23.46 28.32
N ASN A 379 -12.98 -23.87 29.42
CA ASN A 379 -13.52 -22.96 30.42
C ASN A 379 -12.41 -22.22 31.17
N GLY A 380 -11.21 -22.81 31.27
CA GLY A 380 -10.02 -22.17 31.82
C GLY A 380 -9.28 -21.22 30.87
N ILE A 381 -9.65 -21.14 29.59
CA ILE A 381 -9.03 -20.23 28.61
C ILE A 381 -9.11 -18.75 29.05
N PRO A 382 -10.28 -18.21 29.45
CA PRO A 382 -10.39 -16.79 29.82
C PRO A 382 -9.48 -16.41 30.99
N ASP A 383 -9.39 -17.24 32.02
CA ASP A 383 -8.61 -16.94 33.23
C ASP A 383 -7.11 -16.96 32.96
N LEU A 384 -6.63 -17.95 32.20
CA LEU A 384 -5.22 -18.00 31.80
C LEU A 384 -4.87 -16.85 30.85
N LEU A 385 -5.79 -16.50 29.93
CA LEU A 385 -5.61 -15.36 29.03
C LEU A 385 -5.50 -14.05 29.81
N ASP A 386 -6.38 -13.81 30.79
CA ASP A 386 -6.35 -12.62 31.64
C ASP A 386 -5.06 -12.57 32.46
N GLN A 387 -4.63 -13.69 33.04
CA GLN A 387 -3.37 -13.78 33.78
C GLN A 387 -2.16 -13.40 32.92
N MET A 388 -2.06 -13.98 31.71
CA MET A 388 -0.95 -13.70 30.81
C MET A 388 -0.97 -12.27 30.26
N CYS A 389 -2.14 -11.77 29.85
CA CYS A 389 -2.29 -10.41 29.35
C CYS A 389 -1.93 -9.39 30.43
N LYS A 390 -2.44 -9.56 31.67
CA LYS A 390 -2.12 -8.70 32.81
C LYS A 390 -0.62 -8.66 33.10
N LYS A 391 0.07 -9.80 32.99
CA LYS A 391 1.48 -9.89 33.34
C LYS A 391 2.42 -9.39 32.23
N TYR A 392 2.11 -9.67 30.97
CA TYR A 392 3.07 -9.50 29.88
C TYR A 392 2.65 -8.52 28.79
N PHE A 393 1.36 -8.19 28.69
CA PHE A 393 0.79 -7.53 27.51
C PHE A 393 -0.05 -6.30 27.89
N GLN A 394 0.49 -5.47 28.80
CA GLN A 394 -0.11 -4.20 29.23
C GLN A 394 0.88 -3.04 29.08
N GLN A 395 0.36 -1.82 28.96
CA GLN A 395 1.14 -0.62 28.69
C GLN A 395 2.13 -0.27 29.81
N MET A 396 1.80 -0.58 31.06
CA MET A 396 2.61 -0.19 32.22
C MET A 396 3.52 -1.32 32.71
N THR A 397 3.53 -2.47 32.06
CA THR A 397 4.40 -3.59 32.44
C THR A 397 5.79 -3.42 31.83
N GLU A 398 6.84 -3.70 32.61
CA GLU A 398 8.25 -3.68 32.15
C GLU A 398 8.59 -4.90 31.28
N THR A 399 7.86 -5.09 30.19
CA THR A 399 7.98 -6.21 29.24
C THR A 399 8.21 -5.67 27.84
N PRO A 400 8.70 -6.51 26.88
CA PRO A 400 8.88 -6.05 25.51
C PRO A 400 7.62 -5.45 24.91
N TYR A 401 6.46 -6.07 25.16
CA TYR A 401 5.19 -5.56 24.64
C TYR A 401 4.65 -4.36 25.42
N GLY A 402 4.99 -4.18 26.70
CA GLY A 402 4.72 -2.91 27.40
C GLY A 402 5.45 -1.73 26.76
N HIS A 403 6.75 -1.88 26.48
CA HIS A 403 7.52 -0.86 25.74
C HIS A 403 6.98 -0.63 24.34
N ILE A 404 6.69 -1.69 23.56
CA ILE A 404 6.10 -1.53 22.21
C ILE A 404 4.77 -0.77 22.28
N LEU A 405 3.89 -1.11 23.24
CA LEU A 405 2.60 -0.42 23.38
C LEU A 405 2.78 1.07 23.75
N GLN A 406 3.75 1.40 24.60
CA GLN A 406 4.09 2.80 24.90
C GLN A 406 4.69 3.52 23.69
N TRP A 407 5.62 2.89 22.97
CA TRP A 407 6.20 3.44 21.75
C TRP A 407 5.14 3.72 20.70
N ARG A 408 4.15 2.84 20.52
CA ARG A 408 3.03 3.09 19.61
C ARG A 408 2.22 4.33 19.99
N LEU A 409 1.97 4.55 21.28
CA LEU A 409 1.29 5.76 21.76
C LEU A 409 2.14 7.01 21.49
N TYR A 410 3.44 6.93 21.78
CA TYR A 410 4.37 8.03 21.52
C TYR A 410 4.46 8.35 20.03
N LEU A 411 4.66 7.34 19.17
CA LEU A 411 4.74 7.50 17.72
C LEU A 411 3.44 8.04 17.12
N PHE A 412 2.28 7.68 17.69
CA PHE A 412 1.00 8.26 17.27
C PHE A 412 0.93 9.76 17.56
N VAL A 413 1.40 10.19 18.75
CA VAL A 413 1.48 11.62 19.09
C VAL A 413 2.50 12.32 18.20
N ALA A 414 3.68 11.75 18.01
CA ALA A 414 4.73 12.27 17.14
C ALA A 414 4.22 12.44 15.70
N SER A 415 3.59 11.40 15.12
CA SER A 415 3.03 11.48 13.76
C SER A 415 1.93 12.53 13.61
N SER A 416 1.20 12.83 14.68
CA SER A 416 0.14 13.85 14.67
C SER A 416 0.65 15.28 14.87
N THR A 417 1.91 15.44 15.27
CA THR A 417 2.55 16.74 15.57
C THR A 417 3.66 17.09 14.59
N GLU A 418 4.16 16.11 13.84
CA GLU A 418 5.04 16.31 12.68
C GLU A 418 4.31 17.20 11.66
N LEU A 419 4.98 18.25 11.18
CA LEU A 419 4.47 19.05 10.06
C LEU A 419 4.26 18.09 8.91
N THR A 420 3.00 17.77 8.62
CA THR A 420 2.65 16.87 7.52
C THR A 420 3.23 17.46 6.24
N THR A 421 4.31 16.83 5.77
CA THR A 421 4.89 17.10 4.47
C THR A 421 3.83 16.82 3.41
N TYR A 422 3.82 17.60 2.34
CA TYR A 422 2.84 17.45 1.25
C TYR A 422 1.41 17.80 1.66
N GLN A 423 1.20 18.82 2.49
CA GLN A 423 -0.15 19.35 2.66
C GLN A 423 -0.60 20.15 1.46
N ALA A 424 -1.80 19.85 1.00
CA ALA A 424 -2.57 20.74 0.13
C ALA A 424 -2.88 22.03 0.92
N ARG A 425 -2.49 23.18 0.38
CA ARG A 425 -2.76 24.50 0.97
C ARG A 425 -3.83 25.19 0.16
N TRP A 426 -4.86 25.67 0.84
CA TRP A 426 -5.90 26.48 0.20
C TRP A 426 -5.49 27.95 0.19
N SER A 427 -5.76 28.63 -0.91
CA SER A 427 -5.78 30.09 -0.93
C SER A 427 -6.90 30.61 -0.01
N LEU A 428 -6.75 31.84 0.49
CA LEU A 428 -7.70 32.43 1.45
C LEU A 428 -9.12 32.57 0.89
N ASP A 429 -9.26 32.70 -0.43
CA ASP A 429 -10.54 32.75 -1.13
C ASP A 429 -11.18 31.36 -1.35
N GLY A 430 -10.46 30.28 -1.03
CA GLY A 430 -10.91 28.91 -1.25
C GLY A 430 -10.93 28.47 -2.72
N GLU A 431 -10.38 29.27 -3.64
CA GLU A 431 -10.45 29.01 -5.08
C GLU A 431 -9.26 28.20 -5.62
N THR A 432 -8.13 28.15 -4.90
CA THR A 432 -6.90 27.51 -5.38
C THR A 432 -6.32 26.57 -4.32
N VAL A 433 -5.95 25.38 -4.75
CA VAL A 433 -5.20 24.39 -3.96
C VAL A 433 -3.77 24.32 -4.47
N ASP A 434 -2.80 24.57 -3.60
CA ASP A 434 -1.38 24.34 -3.85
C ASP A 434 -0.95 23.01 -3.22
N TYR A 435 -0.42 22.10 -4.02
CA TYR A 435 0.11 20.83 -3.57
C TYR A 435 1.44 20.54 -4.28
N MET A 436 2.53 20.39 -3.52
CA MET A 436 3.87 20.16 -4.07
C MET A 436 4.29 21.19 -5.13
N GLY A 437 3.91 22.46 -4.95
CA GLY A 437 4.19 23.54 -5.89
C GLY A 437 3.33 23.52 -7.15
N LYS A 438 2.36 22.59 -7.26
CA LYS A 438 1.34 22.58 -8.30
C LYS A 438 0.10 23.29 -7.77
N GLN A 439 -0.33 24.32 -8.48
CA GLN A 439 -1.56 25.05 -8.17
C GLN A 439 -2.70 24.56 -9.05
N LEU A 440 -3.82 24.22 -8.42
CA LEU A 440 -5.06 23.83 -9.06
C LEU A 440 -6.17 24.78 -8.60
N ARG A 441 -6.73 25.53 -9.54
CA ARG A 441 -7.90 26.38 -9.29
C ARG A 441 -9.18 25.56 -9.44
N MET A 442 -10.19 25.81 -8.60
CA MET A 442 -11.46 25.08 -8.62
C MET A 442 -12.17 25.20 -9.99
N GLY A 443 -12.07 26.35 -10.65
CA GLY A 443 -12.56 26.51 -12.03
C GLY A 443 -11.90 25.57 -13.05
N GLN A 444 -10.64 25.16 -12.84
CA GLN A 444 -9.94 24.20 -13.69
C GLN A 444 -10.49 22.77 -13.52
N VAL A 445 -11.07 22.42 -12.37
CA VAL A 445 -11.73 21.12 -12.16
C VAL A 445 -12.96 20.99 -13.06
N SER A 446 -13.78 22.03 -13.13
CA SER A 446 -14.93 22.05 -14.06
C SER A 446 -14.49 22.03 -15.52
N GLN A 447 -13.40 22.73 -15.86
CA GLN A 447 -12.82 22.70 -17.21
C GLN A 447 -12.29 21.33 -17.57
N LEU A 448 -11.63 20.63 -16.63
CA LEU A 448 -11.19 19.25 -16.79
C LEU A 448 -12.39 18.36 -17.13
N ALA A 449 -13.43 18.35 -16.29
CA ALA A 449 -14.61 17.52 -16.53
C ALA A 449 -15.26 17.80 -17.89
N LEU A 450 -15.40 19.07 -18.28
CA LEU A 450 -15.96 19.43 -19.58
C LEU A 450 -15.06 19.01 -20.75
N SER A 451 -13.74 19.14 -20.60
CA SER A 451 -12.76 18.76 -21.62
C SER A 451 -12.72 17.24 -21.82
N GLU A 452 -12.66 16.48 -20.72
CA GLU A 452 -12.68 15.02 -20.74
C GLU A 452 -13.99 14.50 -21.33
N PHE A 453 -15.13 15.12 -21.00
CA PHE A 453 -16.42 14.77 -21.59
C PHE A 453 -16.45 14.99 -23.11
N ARG A 454 -16.01 16.15 -23.59
CA ARG A 454 -15.98 16.46 -25.03
C ARG A 454 -15.04 15.52 -25.80
N GLN A 455 -13.87 15.24 -25.24
CA GLN A 455 -12.92 14.30 -25.83
C GLN A 455 -13.47 12.88 -25.87
N ALA A 456 -14.08 12.40 -24.77
CA ALA A 456 -14.74 11.09 -24.74
C ALA A 456 -15.90 11.00 -25.74
N GLN A 457 -16.69 12.08 -25.87
CA GLN A 457 -17.79 12.15 -26.83
C GLN A 457 -17.28 12.08 -28.27
N SER A 458 -16.28 12.88 -28.63
CA SER A 458 -15.66 12.85 -29.97
C SER A 458 -15.04 11.47 -30.27
N LEU A 459 -14.28 10.90 -29.33
CA LEU A 459 -13.73 9.55 -29.49
C LEU A 459 -14.83 8.49 -29.70
N LEU A 460 -15.93 8.57 -28.95
CA LEU A 460 -17.03 7.62 -29.14
C LEU A 460 -17.67 7.79 -30.51
N TYR A 461 -18.15 8.98 -30.85
CA TYR A 461 -18.97 9.18 -32.04
C TYR A 461 -18.14 9.20 -33.33
N ASP A 462 -17.01 9.89 -33.35
CA ASP A 462 -16.22 10.09 -34.57
C ASP A 462 -15.36 8.86 -34.88
N GLU A 463 -14.73 8.27 -33.86
CA GLU A 463 -13.76 7.20 -34.04
C GLU A 463 -14.37 5.80 -33.80
N LEU A 464 -14.93 5.54 -32.61
CA LEU A 464 -15.40 4.20 -32.23
C LEU A 464 -16.70 3.79 -32.92
N LEU A 465 -17.61 4.74 -33.12
CA LEU A 465 -18.83 4.56 -33.91
C LEU A 465 -18.60 4.91 -35.40
N PHE A 466 -17.36 5.15 -35.80
CA PHE A 466 -16.95 5.50 -37.16
C PHE A 466 -17.64 6.75 -37.75
N GLY A 467 -18.16 7.68 -36.94
CA GLY A 467 -18.86 8.87 -37.42
C GLY A 467 -20.24 8.53 -38.02
N MET A 468 -20.98 7.60 -37.42
CA MET A 468 -22.36 7.33 -37.81
C MET A 468 -23.26 8.53 -37.50
N GLU A 469 -24.00 9.02 -38.49
CA GLU A 469 -24.84 10.23 -38.38
C GLU A 469 -26.16 10.02 -37.59
N ASP A 470 -26.69 8.79 -37.57
CA ASP A 470 -28.01 8.47 -36.98
C ASP A 470 -27.94 7.57 -35.72
N VAL A 471 -26.97 7.81 -34.82
CA VAL A 471 -26.90 7.07 -33.55
C VAL A 471 -27.61 7.82 -32.44
N ALA A 472 -28.82 7.38 -32.11
CA ALA A 472 -29.50 7.80 -30.90
C ALA A 472 -28.70 7.35 -29.66
N PRO A 473 -28.38 8.24 -28.70
CA PRO A 473 -27.77 7.84 -27.44
C PRO A 473 -28.61 6.80 -26.71
N ILE A 474 -27.95 5.88 -26.00
CA ILE A 474 -28.62 4.96 -25.09
C ILE A 474 -28.84 5.71 -23.77
N GLU A 475 -30.05 6.21 -23.59
CA GLU A 475 -30.40 7.04 -22.45
C GLU A 475 -30.85 6.18 -21.25
N ALA A 476 -30.26 6.42 -20.08
CA ALA A 476 -30.52 5.63 -18.86
C ALA A 476 -32.01 5.63 -18.48
N TRP A 477 -32.73 6.73 -18.71
CA TRP A 477 -34.13 6.88 -18.35
C TRP A 477 -35.09 5.98 -19.15
N ARG A 478 -34.64 5.43 -20.28
CA ARG A 478 -35.41 4.53 -21.15
C ARG A 478 -35.18 3.06 -20.81
N LEU A 479 -34.12 2.76 -20.06
CA LEU A 479 -33.72 1.40 -19.75
C LEU A 479 -34.40 0.89 -18.48
N ASN A 480 -34.62 -0.41 -18.46
CA ASN A 480 -34.98 -1.18 -17.29
C ASN A 480 -33.77 -1.97 -16.81
N ASP A 481 -33.64 -2.18 -15.51
CA ASP A 481 -32.63 -3.07 -14.96
C ASP A 481 -33.23 -3.83 -13.77
N ASP A 482 -32.77 -5.07 -13.60
CA ASP A 482 -33.11 -5.89 -12.45
C ASP A 482 -31.91 -5.89 -11.49
N LEU A 483 -32.10 -5.19 -10.37
CA LEU A 483 -31.12 -5.07 -9.31
C LEU A 483 -31.02 -6.33 -8.43
N ASP A 484 -31.71 -7.42 -8.72
CA ASP A 484 -31.55 -8.68 -7.96
C ASP A 484 -31.06 -9.81 -8.85
N LEU A 485 -30.79 -9.53 -10.14
CA LEU A 485 -30.35 -10.52 -11.10
C LEU A 485 -28.89 -10.94 -10.88
N GLU A 486 -28.67 -12.23 -10.61
CA GLU A 486 -27.37 -12.83 -10.29
C GLU A 486 -26.81 -13.73 -11.41
N ASP A 487 -27.59 -14.02 -12.45
CA ASP A 487 -27.19 -14.93 -13.52
C ASP A 487 -25.88 -14.51 -14.20
N TYR A 488 -25.06 -15.51 -14.55
CA TYR A 488 -23.82 -15.29 -15.30
C TYR A 488 -24.13 -14.63 -16.65
N GLY A 489 -23.40 -13.56 -16.98
CA GLY A 489 -23.62 -12.84 -18.23
C GLY A 489 -24.77 -11.84 -18.21
N ALA A 490 -25.51 -11.74 -17.10
CA ALA A 490 -26.66 -10.85 -17.01
C ALA A 490 -26.27 -9.38 -16.80
N SER A 491 -27.03 -8.49 -17.45
CA SER A 491 -26.92 -7.04 -17.39
C SER A 491 -28.22 -6.38 -17.88
N TRP A 492 -28.34 -5.06 -17.75
CA TRP A 492 -29.38 -4.28 -18.43
C TRP A 492 -29.34 -4.48 -19.97
N ILE A 493 -28.18 -4.87 -20.53
CA ILE A 493 -28.04 -5.22 -21.96
C ILE A 493 -28.84 -6.49 -22.31
N THR A 494 -28.90 -7.46 -21.41
CA THR A 494 -29.56 -8.76 -21.64
C THR A 494 -31.02 -8.76 -21.16
N ASP A 495 -31.48 -7.66 -20.54
CA ASP A 495 -32.86 -7.54 -20.11
C ASP A 495 -33.81 -7.43 -21.32
N ASN A 496 -34.74 -8.38 -21.42
CA ASN A 496 -35.69 -8.46 -22.53
C ASN A 496 -36.54 -7.19 -22.69
N ARG A 497 -36.76 -6.41 -21.62
CA ARG A 497 -37.52 -5.14 -21.67
C ARG A 497 -36.79 -4.05 -22.47
N ASN A 498 -35.47 -4.17 -22.63
CA ASN A 498 -34.65 -3.21 -23.37
C ASN A 498 -34.42 -3.61 -24.83
N LYS A 499 -34.96 -4.75 -25.27
CA LYS A 499 -34.69 -5.33 -26.60
C LYS A 499 -34.96 -4.37 -27.76
N GLU A 500 -36.04 -3.57 -27.68
CA GLU A 500 -36.38 -2.61 -28.74
C GLU A 500 -35.38 -1.45 -28.80
N ILE A 501 -34.89 -0.98 -27.65
CA ILE A 501 -33.91 0.11 -27.56
C ILE A 501 -32.54 -0.36 -28.06
N LEU A 502 -32.19 -1.62 -27.77
CA LEU A 502 -30.91 -2.23 -28.14
C LEU A 502 -30.94 -2.95 -29.49
N ALA A 503 -32.05 -2.86 -30.22
CA ALA A 503 -32.22 -3.54 -31.50
C ALA A 503 -31.16 -3.07 -32.50
N GLY A 504 -30.31 -4.01 -32.94
CA GLY A 504 -29.28 -3.74 -33.93
C GLY A 504 -28.04 -3.01 -33.41
N THR A 505 -27.86 -2.83 -32.09
CA THR A 505 -26.58 -2.27 -31.58
C THR A 505 -25.45 -3.30 -31.66
N HIS A 506 -25.76 -4.58 -31.44
CA HIS A 506 -24.80 -5.68 -31.32
C HIS A 506 -23.89 -5.89 -32.54
N ASP A 507 -24.42 -5.69 -33.75
CA ASP A 507 -23.72 -5.89 -35.03
C ASP A 507 -23.55 -4.59 -35.84
N ALA A 508 -23.97 -3.45 -35.29
CA ALA A 508 -23.98 -2.15 -35.99
C ALA A 508 -22.61 -1.80 -36.60
N LEU A 509 -21.53 -1.95 -35.82
CA LEU A 509 -20.19 -1.58 -36.25
C LEU A 509 -19.64 -2.52 -37.32
N LEU A 510 -20.02 -3.80 -37.30
CA LEU A 510 -19.69 -4.74 -38.38
C LEU A 510 -20.41 -4.34 -39.67
N ARG A 511 -21.71 -3.99 -39.58
CA ARG A 511 -22.48 -3.47 -40.72
C ARG A 511 -21.88 -2.18 -41.28
N GLN A 512 -21.32 -1.30 -40.44
CA GLN A 512 -20.57 -0.12 -40.91
C GLN A 512 -19.30 -0.51 -41.66
N ILE A 513 -18.50 -1.42 -41.10
CA ILE A 513 -17.29 -1.92 -41.75
C ILE A 513 -17.64 -2.54 -43.10
N GLU A 514 -18.71 -3.32 -43.20
CA GLU A 514 -19.18 -3.96 -44.44
C GLU A 514 -19.73 -2.95 -45.46
N GLY A 515 -20.56 -2.01 -45.01
CA GLY A 515 -21.28 -1.06 -45.87
C GLY A 515 -20.38 0.04 -46.45
N ARG A 516 -19.34 0.47 -45.72
CA ARG A 516 -18.51 1.62 -46.12
C ARG A 516 -17.21 1.18 -46.79
N ALA A 517 -17.02 1.60 -48.04
CA ALA A 517 -15.86 1.23 -48.84
C ALA A 517 -14.51 1.64 -48.20
N SER A 518 -14.47 2.79 -47.51
CA SER A 518 -13.28 3.24 -46.78
C SER A 518 -12.94 2.32 -45.61
N LEU A 519 -13.94 1.93 -44.80
CA LEU A 519 -13.76 1.02 -43.67
C LEU A 519 -13.40 -0.40 -44.12
N ARG A 520 -14.06 -0.93 -45.17
CA ARG A 520 -13.65 -2.21 -45.79
C ARG A 520 -12.18 -2.17 -46.21
N ARG A 521 -11.76 -1.10 -46.87
CA ARG A 521 -10.36 -0.94 -47.30
C ARG A 521 -9.42 -0.78 -46.11
N ALA A 522 -9.86 -0.28 -44.97
CA ALA A 522 -9.03 -0.19 -43.76
C ALA A 522 -8.90 -1.54 -43.06
N PHE A 523 -10.02 -2.22 -42.82
CA PHE A 523 -10.12 -3.41 -41.98
C PHE A 523 -9.96 -4.74 -42.73
N ILE A 524 -10.26 -4.84 -44.02
CA ILE A 524 -10.24 -6.11 -44.75
C ILE A 524 -9.06 -6.14 -45.72
N ARG A 525 -8.25 -7.21 -45.65
CA ARG A 525 -7.11 -7.46 -46.53
C ARG A 525 -7.30 -8.77 -47.29
N PRO A 526 -6.92 -8.85 -48.58
CA PRO A 526 -6.87 -10.11 -49.29
C PRO A 526 -5.72 -10.96 -48.75
N ASP A 527 -5.97 -12.25 -48.53
CA ASP A 527 -4.95 -13.21 -48.15
C ASP A 527 -4.09 -13.54 -49.38
N GLN A 528 -2.87 -13.02 -49.40
CA GLN A 528 -1.90 -13.28 -50.46
C GLN A 528 -1.06 -14.55 -50.21
N ARG A 529 -1.29 -15.29 -49.10
CA ARG A 529 -0.55 -16.54 -48.81
C ARG A 529 -0.96 -17.74 -49.67
N GLY A 530 -2.00 -17.61 -50.50
CA GLY A 530 -2.41 -18.63 -51.48
C GLY A 530 -1.58 -18.69 -52.77
N GLY A 531 -0.49 -17.92 -52.89
CA GLY A 531 0.35 -17.86 -54.07
C GLY A 531 1.45 -18.92 -54.12
N THR A 532 1.11 -20.21 -54.11
CA THR A 532 1.86 -21.32 -54.77
C THR A 532 1.25 -22.67 -54.37
N LYS A 533 0.25 -23.14 -55.12
CA LYS A 533 0.09 -24.55 -55.48
C LYS A 533 -0.95 -24.67 -56.60
N SER A 534 -0.47 -25.12 -57.76
CA SER A 534 -1.26 -25.48 -58.92
C SER A 534 -2.30 -26.55 -58.57
N GLY A 535 -3.53 -26.37 -59.08
CA GLY A 535 -4.52 -27.43 -59.21
C GLY A 535 -5.62 -27.43 -58.14
N GLY A 536 -6.74 -26.76 -58.45
CA GLY A 536 -8.03 -26.96 -57.78
C GLY A 536 -8.44 -25.85 -56.80
N GLY A 537 -9.27 -24.92 -57.26
CA GLY A 537 -10.17 -24.10 -56.42
C GLY A 537 -9.54 -23.31 -55.26
N SER A 538 -8.63 -22.38 -55.54
CA SER A 538 -8.16 -21.42 -54.52
C SER A 538 -9.25 -20.39 -54.19
N SER A 539 -9.98 -20.61 -53.09
CA SER A 539 -10.72 -19.55 -52.42
C SER A 539 -9.70 -18.58 -51.82
N GLY A 540 -9.46 -17.45 -52.46
CA GLY A 540 -8.65 -16.37 -51.89
C GLY A 540 -9.29 -15.89 -50.58
N GLY A 541 -8.69 -16.25 -49.45
CA GLY A 541 -9.17 -15.84 -48.14
C GLY A 541 -9.13 -14.32 -47.99
N THR A 542 -9.94 -13.78 -47.08
CA THR A 542 -9.78 -12.40 -46.60
C THR A 542 -9.56 -12.45 -45.09
N TYR A 543 -8.79 -11.51 -44.56
CA TYR A 543 -8.51 -11.43 -43.14
C TYR A 543 -8.61 -9.99 -42.63
N LEU A 544 -8.81 -9.84 -41.32
CA LEU A 544 -8.86 -8.54 -40.66
C LEU A 544 -7.45 -7.95 -40.51
N CYS A 545 -7.30 -6.66 -40.85
CA CYS A 545 -6.02 -5.96 -40.80
C CYS A 545 -5.59 -5.74 -39.34
N PRO A 546 -4.48 -6.35 -38.87
CA PRO A 546 -4.04 -6.21 -37.48
C PRO A 546 -3.74 -4.75 -37.09
N LYS A 547 -3.22 -3.96 -38.04
CA LYS A 547 -2.96 -2.53 -37.81
C LYS A 547 -4.24 -1.73 -37.57
N ALA A 548 -5.31 -2.01 -38.31
CA ALA A 548 -6.58 -1.33 -38.12
C ALA A 548 -7.24 -1.72 -36.78
N MET A 549 -7.15 -3.01 -36.42
CA MET A 549 -7.62 -3.50 -35.11
C MET A 549 -6.84 -2.85 -33.95
N ALA A 550 -5.52 -2.73 -34.07
CA ALA A 550 -4.68 -2.09 -33.05
C ALA A 550 -4.99 -0.59 -32.89
N ILE A 551 -5.23 0.13 -34.00
CA ILE A 551 -5.66 1.54 -33.96
C ILE A 551 -7.02 1.66 -33.26
N TYR A 552 -7.98 0.80 -33.62
CA TYR A 552 -9.29 0.79 -32.98
C TYR A 552 -9.21 0.50 -31.47
N GLU A 553 -8.42 -0.50 -31.07
CA GLU A 553 -8.18 -0.79 -29.65
C GLU A 553 -7.50 0.37 -28.93
N ALA A 554 -6.57 1.09 -29.57
CA ALA A 554 -5.96 2.28 -28.99
C ALA A 554 -7.01 3.39 -28.72
N HIS A 555 -7.95 3.60 -29.64
CA HIS A 555 -9.06 4.54 -29.42
C HIS A 555 -10.00 4.06 -28.30
N VAL A 556 -10.23 2.75 -28.16
CA VAL A 556 -11.01 2.20 -27.05
C VAL A 556 -10.32 2.49 -25.71
N GLN A 557 -9.01 2.23 -25.61
CA GLN A 557 -8.23 2.48 -24.40
C GLN A 557 -8.24 3.97 -24.05
N GLU A 558 -8.10 4.85 -25.05
CA GLU A 558 -8.17 6.28 -24.81
C GLU A 558 -9.56 6.71 -24.31
N PHE A 559 -10.65 6.25 -24.95
CA PHE A 559 -12.02 6.50 -24.45
C PHE A 559 -12.20 6.02 -23.00
N LEU A 560 -11.71 4.82 -22.69
CA LEU A 560 -11.80 4.25 -21.34
C LEU A 560 -11.05 5.10 -20.31
N ARG A 561 -9.87 5.65 -20.62
CA ARG A 561 -9.15 6.58 -19.73
C ARG A 561 -9.95 7.86 -19.46
N ARG A 562 -10.58 8.41 -20.50
CA ARG A 562 -11.40 9.64 -20.38
C ARG A 562 -12.65 9.40 -19.54
N ILE A 563 -13.39 8.31 -19.80
CA ILE A 563 -14.61 7.99 -19.03
C ILE A 563 -14.27 7.64 -17.57
N LEU A 564 -13.13 6.98 -17.33
CA LEU A 564 -12.66 6.68 -15.98
C LEU A 564 -12.43 7.96 -15.17
N THR A 565 -11.82 8.98 -15.79
CA THR A 565 -11.61 10.29 -15.16
C THR A 565 -12.93 10.95 -14.78
N LEU A 566 -13.94 10.88 -15.64
CA LEU A 566 -15.28 11.42 -15.36
C LEU A 566 -15.99 10.68 -14.22
N ILE A 567 -15.86 9.35 -14.19
CA ILE A 567 -16.38 8.50 -13.10
C ILE A 567 -15.67 8.80 -11.77
N GLN A 568 -14.39 9.14 -11.81
CA GLN A 568 -13.59 9.41 -10.61
C GLN A 568 -13.84 10.81 -10.02
N VAL A 569 -14.00 11.83 -10.86
CA VAL A 569 -14.04 13.24 -10.44
C VAL A 569 -15.45 13.73 -10.11
N LEU A 570 -16.48 13.29 -10.83
CA LEU A 570 -17.81 13.91 -10.78
C LEU A 570 -18.76 13.39 -9.69
N PRO A 571 -18.90 12.08 -9.44
CA PRO A 571 -19.99 11.55 -8.63
C PRO A 571 -19.70 11.46 -7.13
N GLY A 572 -18.64 12.12 -6.64
CA GLY A 572 -18.28 12.18 -5.21
C GLY A 572 -16.77 12.12 -4.96
N PRO A 573 -16.34 11.89 -3.70
CA PRO A 573 -14.92 11.69 -3.35
C PRO A 573 -14.31 10.57 -4.19
N PRO A 574 -13.01 10.59 -4.56
CA PRO A 574 -12.41 9.59 -5.44
C PRO A 574 -12.59 8.14 -4.93
N LEU A 575 -12.76 7.19 -5.86
CA LEU A 575 -12.63 5.76 -5.58
C LEU A 575 -11.15 5.39 -5.45
N ARG A 576 -10.85 4.36 -4.66
CA ARG A 576 -9.49 3.77 -4.66
C ARG A 576 -9.21 3.03 -5.96
N SER A 577 -7.95 2.89 -6.33
CA SER A 577 -7.55 2.17 -7.55
C SER A 577 -8.22 0.79 -7.67
N PRO A 578 -8.23 -0.09 -6.64
CA PRO A 578 -8.91 -1.38 -6.75
C PRO A 578 -10.44 -1.29 -6.88
N GLU A 579 -11.07 -0.29 -6.25
CA GLU A 579 -12.52 -0.05 -6.35
C GLU A 579 -12.90 0.39 -7.77
N LEU A 580 -12.09 1.26 -8.36
CA LEU A 580 -12.32 1.88 -9.65
C LEU A 580 -12.02 0.92 -10.82
N LEU A 581 -10.90 0.21 -10.76
CA LEU A 581 -10.45 -0.69 -11.84
C LEU A 581 -11.19 -2.04 -11.85
N SER A 582 -11.98 -2.35 -10.82
CA SER A 582 -12.80 -3.57 -10.75
C SER A 582 -14.26 -3.38 -11.15
N ILE A 583 -14.62 -2.20 -11.69
CA ILE A 583 -15.96 -1.91 -12.19
C ILE A 583 -16.29 -2.83 -13.36
N THR A 584 -17.39 -3.56 -13.24
CA THR A 584 -17.90 -4.46 -14.29
C THR A 584 -19.32 -4.04 -14.70
N TYR A 585 -19.70 -4.29 -15.96
CA TYR A 585 -21.04 -3.98 -16.48
C TYR A 585 -21.89 -5.22 -16.78
N ILE A 586 -21.30 -6.41 -16.63
CA ILE A 586 -21.93 -7.72 -16.80
C ILE A 586 -21.59 -8.57 -15.58
N ASN A 587 -22.56 -9.34 -15.09
CA ASN A 587 -22.33 -10.29 -14.01
C ASN A 587 -21.29 -11.35 -14.43
N THR A 588 -20.29 -11.54 -13.57
CA THR A 588 -19.32 -12.63 -13.67
C THR A 588 -19.64 -13.67 -12.61
N GLY A 589 -19.30 -14.94 -12.83
CA GLY A 589 -19.77 -16.07 -11.98
C GLY A 589 -19.75 -15.79 -10.46
N PRO A 590 -18.63 -15.33 -9.89
CA PRO A 590 -18.56 -15.01 -8.45
C PRO A 590 -18.86 -13.54 -8.10
N ARG A 591 -19.03 -12.64 -9.08
CA ARG A 591 -19.21 -11.19 -8.82
C ARG A 591 -20.31 -10.59 -9.67
N ARG A 592 -21.26 -9.97 -8.98
CA ARG A 592 -22.28 -9.13 -9.59
C ARG A 592 -21.65 -7.87 -10.23
N ARG A 593 -22.27 -7.41 -11.32
CA ARG A 593 -21.89 -6.18 -12.02
C ARG A 593 -21.99 -4.94 -11.12
N SER A 594 -21.14 -3.96 -11.42
CA SER A 594 -21.09 -2.65 -10.76
C SER A 594 -21.95 -1.59 -11.45
N VAL A 595 -22.08 -1.64 -12.78
CA VAL A 595 -22.88 -0.68 -13.56
C VAL A 595 -24.33 -1.16 -13.61
N LEU A 596 -25.22 -0.37 -13.01
CA LEU A 596 -26.64 -0.66 -12.82
C LEU A 596 -27.48 0.54 -13.26
N ILE A 597 -28.75 0.33 -13.60
CA ILE A 597 -29.72 1.41 -13.81
C ILE A 597 -30.65 1.51 -12.61
N TRP A 598 -30.71 2.69 -11.99
CA TRP A 598 -31.62 2.94 -10.87
C TRP A 598 -32.16 4.36 -10.93
N GLU A 599 -33.47 4.53 -10.71
CA GLU A 599 -34.15 5.83 -10.75
C GLU A 599 -33.77 6.66 -12.00
N LYS A 600 -33.76 6.00 -13.17
CA LYS A 600 -33.46 6.60 -14.49
C LYS A 600 -32.04 7.14 -14.65
N LEU A 601 -31.11 6.75 -13.78
CA LEU A 601 -29.71 7.14 -13.82
C LEU A 601 -28.79 5.92 -13.84
N VAL A 602 -27.56 6.11 -14.30
CA VAL A 602 -26.51 5.10 -14.15
C VAL A 602 -25.98 5.14 -12.73
N MET A 603 -26.14 4.02 -12.02
CA MET A 603 -25.61 3.78 -10.70
C MET A 603 -24.35 2.92 -10.81
N ILE A 604 -23.24 3.38 -10.22
CA ILE A 604 -22.04 2.58 -10.00
C ILE A 604 -22.06 2.10 -8.55
N HIS A 605 -22.13 0.78 -8.39
CA HIS A 605 -22.09 0.11 -7.09
C HIS A 605 -20.81 -0.70 -6.97
N VAL A 606 -19.91 -0.25 -6.10
CA VAL A 606 -18.69 -0.99 -5.76
C VAL A 606 -18.66 -1.33 -4.27
N ARG A 607 -18.11 -2.50 -3.96
CA ARG A 607 -18.05 -3.06 -2.60
C ARG A 607 -16.59 -3.28 -2.22
N TYR A 608 -15.95 -2.23 -1.70
CA TYR A 608 -14.65 -2.31 -1.05
C TYR A 608 -14.42 -1.02 -0.26
N HIS A 609 -13.80 -1.14 0.92
CA HIS A 609 -13.44 0.02 1.75
C HIS A 609 -12.26 -0.34 2.66
N LYS A 610 -11.35 0.60 2.97
CA LYS A 610 -10.20 0.41 3.90
C LYS A 610 -10.59 -0.16 5.28
N SER A 611 -11.85 0.00 5.69
CA SER A 611 -12.35 -0.63 6.91
C SER A 611 -12.70 -2.11 6.76
N GLN A 612 -12.90 -2.64 5.56
CA GLN A 612 -13.15 -4.07 5.31
C GLN A 612 -12.02 -4.92 5.88
N GLU A 613 -10.76 -4.50 5.72
CA GLU A 613 -9.60 -5.12 6.36
C GLU A 613 -9.69 -5.14 7.90
N ARG A 614 -10.50 -4.22 8.47
CA ARG A 614 -10.70 -4.06 9.92
C ARG A 614 -11.99 -4.71 10.43
N THR A 615 -13.02 -4.82 9.60
CA THR A 615 -14.39 -5.21 10.00
C THR A 615 -14.85 -6.52 9.38
N GLY A 616 -14.16 -7.04 8.37
CA GLY A 616 -14.59 -8.20 7.58
C GLY A 616 -15.83 -7.94 6.70
N ALA A 617 -16.60 -6.90 7.00
CA ALA A 617 -17.74 -6.44 6.22
C ALA A 617 -17.32 -5.47 5.11
N GLU A 618 -17.76 -5.75 3.90
CA GLU A 618 -17.81 -4.78 2.80
C GLU A 618 -18.79 -3.67 3.15
N LYS A 619 -18.50 -2.46 2.69
CA LYS A 619 -19.43 -1.33 2.72
C LYS A 619 -19.78 -0.94 1.31
N ASP A 620 -21.04 -0.61 1.09
CA ASP A 620 -21.50 -0.12 -0.19
C ASP A 620 -20.92 1.27 -0.45
N ASN A 621 -20.32 1.44 -1.63
CA ASN A 621 -19.93 2.72 -2.18
C ASN A 621 -20.74 2.92 -3.46
N ILE A 622 -21.80 3.73 -3.34
CA ILE A 622 -22.82 3.93 -4.38
C ILE A 622 -22.67 5.34 -4.94
N ARG A 623 -22.69 5.44 -6.27
CA ARG A 623 -22.50 6.68 -7.03
C ARG A 623 -23.50 6.76 -8.15
N PHE A 624 -24.02 7.96 -8.41
CA PHE A 624 -24.85 8.23 -9.58
C PHE A 624 -24.08 9.11 -10.54
N LEU A 625 -23.97 8.67 -11.80
CA LEU A 625 -23.33 9.47 -12.83
C LEU A 625 -24.27 10.60 -13.29
N PRO A 626 -23.72 11.78 -13.62
CA PRO A 626 -24.47 12.79 -14.35
C PRO A 626 -25.07 12.20 -15.64
N PRO A 627 -26.32 12.54 -16.02
CA PRO A 627 -27.02 11.91 -17.15
C PRO A 627 -26.18 11.84 -18.43
N ALA A 628 -25.55 12.95 -18.83
CA ALA A 628 -24.72 13.00 -20.03
C ALA A 628 -23.54 12.01 -20.00
N VAL A 629 -22.91 11.82 -18.84
CA VAL A 629 -21.79 10.86 -18.67
C VAL A 629 -22.32 9.43 -18.64
N GLY A 630 -23.45 9.22 -17.96
CA GLY A 630 -24.14 7.93 -17.93
C GLY A 630 -24.54 7.46 -19.32
N ASP A 631 -25.24 8.29 -20.08
CA ASP A 631 -25.71 7.97 -21.43
C ASP A 631 -24.54 7.73 -22.40
N LEU A 632 -23.43 8.47 -22.24
CA LEU A 632 -22.20 8.25 -23.01
C LEU A 632 -21.59 6.87 -22.71
N LEU A 633 -21.52 6.48 -21.43
CA LEU A 633 -21.05 5.16 -21.01
C LEU A 633 -21.97 4.04 -21.53
N LEU A 634 -23.28 4.19 -21.41
CA LEU A 634 -24.25 3.20 -21.90
C LEU A 634 -24.19 3.03 -23.41
N THR A 635 -24.05 4.12 -24.15
CA THR A 635 -23.89 4.10 -25.62
C THR A 635 -22.62 3.34 -26.01
N TYR A 636 -21.49 3.62 -25.34
CA TYR A 636 -20.27 2.85 -25.53
C TYR A 636 -20.51 1.35 -25.27
N LEU A 637 -21.07 0.99 -24.11
CA LEU A 637 -21.29 -0.40 -23.72
C LEU A 637 -22.23 -1.18 -24.66
N ALA A 638 -23.20 -0.51 -25.29
CA ALA A 638 -24.14 -1.13 -26.20
C ALA A 638 -23.57 -1.42 -27.60
N PHE A 639 -22.65 -0.59 -28.10
CA PHE A 639 -22.17 -0.64 -29.48
C PHE A 639 -20.74 -1.18 -29.63
N VAL A 640 -19.83 -0.82 -28.72
CA VAL A 640 -18.37 -1.02 -28.91
C VAL A 640 -17.87 -2.40 -28.45
N PRO A 641 -18.25 -2.93 -27.26
CA PRO A 641 -17.76 -4.22 -26.78
C PRO A 641 -17.95 -5.41 -27.73
N PRO A 642 -19.07 -5.55 -28.47
CA PRO A 642 -19.23 -6.67 -29.41
C PRO A 642 -18.13 -6.73 -30.47
N LEU A 643 -17.84 -5.61 -31.16
CA LEU A 643 -16.78 -5.56 -32.16
C LEU A 643 -15.40 -5.75 -31.53
N ARG A 644 -15.15 -5.11 -30.39
CA ARG A 644 -13.88 -5.25 -29.66
C ARG A 644 -13.60 -6.71 -29.30
N GLN A 645 -14.61 -7.45 -28.83
CA GLN A 645 -14.49 -8.85 -28.48
C GLN A 645 -14.19 -9.74 -29.71
N VAL A 646 -14.72 -9.40 -30.89
CA VAL A 646 -14.36 -10.07 -32.15
C VAL A 646 -12.89 -9.84 -32.46
N PHE A 647 -12.39 -8.62 -32.31
CA PHE A 647 -10.98 -8.30 -32.58
C PHE A 647 -10.02 -9.00 -31.60
N LEU A 648 -10.35 -9.03 -30.30
CA LEU A 648 -9.55 -9.70 -29.27
C LEU A 648 -9.45 -11.22 -29.45
N ARG A 649 -10.36 -11.84 -30.21
CA ARG A 649 -10.29 -13.28 -30.54
C ARG A 649 -9.38 -13.58 -31.75
N GLN A 650 -8.98 -12.55 -32.49
CA GLN A 650 -8.21 -12.65 -33.74
C GLN A 650 -6.73 -12.28 -33.54
N THR A 651 -6.43 -11.55 -32.46
CA THR A 651 -5.08 -11.33 -31.91
C THR A 651 -4.65 -12.52 -31.08
#